data_AF-A0A6N2VRC6-F1
#
_entry.id   AF-A0A6N2VRC6-F1
#
_cell.length_a   1.000
_cell.length_b   1.000
_cell.length_c   1.000
_cell.angle_alpha   90.00
_cell.angle_beta   90.00
_cell.angle_gamma   90.00
#
_symmetry.space_group_name_H-M   'P 1'
#
loop_
_entity.id
_entity.type
_entity.pdbx_description
1 polymer ?
#
loop_
_entity_poly.entity_id
_entity_poly.type
_entity_poly.pdbx_seq_one_letter_code
_entity_poly.pdbx_strand_id
1 'polypeptide(L)'
;MRKKYLLILCSCILSLTMVLASVVPGMKDFQGVSKVYQVKAEDGVVISGDWEYKIYDSYDSTIEITKYNGNDTELKVPETIDGHKVASISQFAIDYEPLTTITFPKTIESIGSSGQEFRKGKNLISIKVEDSKYGDKYWTDEDGTLYSYYMKHTDQDKTEYKDYLTLIYCPKARNSKSYKIDDRVTAIDSDAFANCYNLEEVKLGNGVQKIATGAFKKCTSLTSLDFPKNVKKIGYNAFVYCDKLVSYNVDKDNDSYCDLDGVLYTKDKTKLVSYPRGKEAADQTYVVDPSCKELGPNAFSTYKLEKIILPNGLLKIGSFALDCYNLKSIEIPDTVTTLERWILGSNSTIKQLVLPASITTIEYGGALDGMWELQYLYLSGPIPTDFESKERLNSTLNDLRVLTVMIKKDYWEQYESYRNSFASDDRIRFEKWDGKTLKPIQKKKYDMSGVKFEDKTVNYDGKAHSIEISGKLPKGVEAYYTKAQTEVGRYDMWVSFKVNEEEYESIEPMHAVLVIRPVSTDQTQTSTSVGSATTVAGKKVNITRPAAVKLAGVKNLKGKKIKVSWKKNTKVNGYQIQYTTNKKFKSGIKNVTIKKNKTTSTVLKKLKKKKTYYVRIRTYKKDGKTTYYSKWSNVKKLKIKK
;
A
#
# COMPACT_ATOMS: atom_id res chain seq x y z
N MET A 1 23.63 -35.15 -15.38
CA MET A 1 23.57 -35.70 -14.00
C MET A 1 22.90 -34.77 -12.98
N ARG A 2 21.78 -34.07 -13.30
CA ARG A 2 21.10 -33.16 -12.34
C ARG A 2 19.56 -33.32 -12.26
N LYS A 3 18.99 -34.38 -12.83
CA LYS A 3 17.54 -34.69 -12.74
C LYS A 3 17.19 -35.98 -11.97
N LYS A 4 18.18 -36.67 -11.39
CA LYS A 4 17.96 -37.89 -10.57
C LYS A 4 18.17 -37.72 -9.05
N TYR A 5 18.59 -36.54 -8.58
CA TYR A 5 18.80 -36.28 -7.14
C TYR A 5 17.65 -35.50 -6.47
N LEU A 6 16.68 -34.99 -7.23
CA LEU A 6 15.52 -34.29 -6.66
C LEU A 6 14.37 -35.23 -6.25
N LEU A 7 14.41 -36.49 -6.69
CA LEU A 7 13.43 -37.53 -6.36
C LEU A 7 13.89 -38.48 -5.25
N ILE A 8 15.13 -38.37 -4.78
CA ILE A 8 15.66 -39.18 -3.66
C ILE A 8 15.71 -38.36 -2.34
N LEU A 9 15.53 -37.04 -2.39
CA LEU A 9 15.46 -36.19 -1.20
C LEU A 9 14.08 -36.08 -0.55
N CYS A 10 13.01 -36.62 -1.17
CA CYS A 10 11.70 -36.78 -0.54
C CYS A 10 11.43 -38.19 0.00
N SER A 11 12.34 -39.15 -0.21
CA SER A 11 12.23 -40.52 0.31
C SER A 11 13.29 -40.89 1.35
N CYS A 12 14.19 -39.95 1.70
CA CYS A 12 15.25 -40.17 2.71
C CYS A 12 15.07 -39.36 4.01
N ILE A 13 13.95 -38.66 4.19
CA ILE A 13 13.60 -38.01 5.48
C ILE A 13 12.77 -38.95 6.37
N LEU A 14 12.26 -40.08 5.86
CA LEU A 14 11.62 -41.13 6.67
C LEU A 14 12.54 -42.30 7.08
N SER A 15 13.80 -42.34 6.63
CA SER A 15 14.76 -43.37 7.05
C SER A 15 15.93 -42.84 7.89
N LEU A 16 15.89 -41.57 8.30
CA LEU A 16 16.92 -40.96 9.16
C LEU A 16 16.46 -40.75 10.62
N THR A 17 15.51 -41.54 11.10
CA THR A 17 15.22 -41.68 12.55
C THR A 17 15.56 -43.06 13.11
N MET A 18 16.12 -43.97 12.31
CA MET A 18 16.42 -45.35 12.76
C MET A 18 17.89 -45.78 12.75
N VAL A 19 18.88 -44.87 12.67
CA VAL A 19 20.30 -45.25 12.82
C VAL A 19 21.13 -44.29 13.71
N LEU A 20 20.52 -43.49 14.58
CA LEU A 20 21.27 -42.72 15.60
C LEU A 20 20.87 -43.01 17.05
N ALA A 21 20.12 -44.09 17.28
CA ALA A 21 19.88 -44.63 18.62
C ALA A 21 20.97 -45.68 18.99
N SER A 22 22.23 -45.32 18.84
CA SER A 22 23.30 -45.95 19.60
C SER A 22 24.43 -44.94 19.76
N VAL A 23 24.84 -44.74 21.02
CA VAL A 23 25.94 -43.86 21.50
C VAL A 23 25.58 -42.39 21.80
N VAL A 24 24.60 -42.15 22.68
CA VAL A 24 24.71 -41.14 23.78
C VAL A 24 23.80 -41.59 24.95
N PRO A 25 24.31 -41.88 26.16
CA PRO A 25 23.45 -42.14 27.31
C PRO A 25 22.96 -40.80 27.90
N GLY A 26 21.65 -40.52 27.86
CA GLY A 26 21.11 -39.33 28.53
C GLY A 26 19.72 -38.79 28.16
N MET A 27 18.94 -39.40 27.28
CA MET A 27 17.56 -38.96 27.02
C MET A 27 16.55 -39.97 27.57
N LYS A 28 15.77 -39.53 28.57
CA LYS A 28 14.59 -40.26 29.05
C LYS A 28 13.51 -40.30 27.96
N ASP A 29 12.90 -41.46 27.82
CA ASP A 29 11.92 -41.82 26.80
C ASP A 29 10.79 -40.81 26.62
N PHE A 30 10.67 -40.28 25.40
CA PHE A 30 9.43 -39.67 24.91
C PHE A 30 8.59 -40.76 24.24
N GLN A 31 7.82 -41.52 25.02
CA GLN A 31 6.72 -42.31 24.49
C GLN A 31 5.43 -41.48 24.50
N GLY A 32 5.31 -40.58 23.53
CA GLY A 32 4.03 -40.01 23.10
C GLY A 32 3.73 -40.54 21.71
N VAL A 33 3.18 -41.75 21.63
CA VAL A 33 2.97 -42.46 20.37
C VAL A 33 1.93 -41.73 19.51
N SER A 34 2.38 -41.09 18.42
CA SER A 34 1.51 -40.82 17.27
C SER A 34 1.06 -42.17 16.72
N LYS A 35 -0.24 -42.49 16.74
CA LYS A 35 -0.75 -43.70 16.07
C LYS A 35 -0.46 -43.58 14.57
N VAL A 36 0.48 -44.38 14.07
CA VAL A 36 0.74 -44.53 12.64
C VAL A 36 -0.20 -45.63 12.14
N TYR A 37 -1.25 -45.24 11.42
CA TYR A 37 -2.19 -46.18 10.81
C TYR A 37 -1.67 -46.60 9.42
N GLN A 38 -1.62 -47.91 9.14
CA GLN A 38 -1.24 -48.46 7.84
C GLN A 38 -2.47 -48.43 6.89
N VAL A 39 -2.26 -48.04 5.63
CA VAL A 39 -3.31 -47.96 4.58
C VAL A 39 -3.45 -49.32 3.88
N LYS A 40 -4.68 -49.76 3.61
CA LYS A 40 -4.98 -51.14 3.16
C LYS A 40 -4.94 -51.41 1.64
N ALA A 41 -4.62 -50.44 0.77
CA ALA A 41 -4.62 -50.65 -0.69
C ALA A 41 -3.45 -49.97 -1.41
N GLU A 42 -2.89 -50.62 -2.44
CA GLU A 42 -1.72 -50.18 -3.23
C GLU A 42 -1.94 -48.85 -3.98
N ASP A 43 -3.20 -48.46 -4.23
CA ASP A 43 -3.59 -47.18 -4.87
C ASP A 43 -4.25 -46.20 -3.85
N GLY A 44 -4.45 -46.65 -2.61
CA GLY A 44 -4.71 -45.86 -1.41
C GLY A 44 -6.06 -45.13 -1.25
N VAL A 45 -6.85 -44.91 -2.30
CA VAL A 45 -8.13 -44.17 -2.27
C VAL A 45 -9.27 -45.00 -2.87
N VAL A 46 -10.36 -45.15 -2.12
CA VAL A 46 -11.60 -45.84 -2.52
C VAL A 46 -12.62 -44.80 -2.98
N ILE A 47 -13.37 -45.10 -4.04
CA ILE A 47 -14.44 -44.25 -4.57
C ILE A 47 -15.78 -44.98 -4.41
N SER A 48 -16.73 -44.37 -3.71
CA SER A 48 -18.09 -44.88 -3.54
C SER A 48 -19.10 -43.75 -3.63
N GLY A 49 -19.92 -43.77 -4.69
CA GLY A 49 -20.81 -42.66 -5.04
C GLY A 49 -20.03 -41.36 -5.23
N ASP A 50 -20.44 -40.31 -4.51
CA ASP A 50 -19.79 -39.00 -4.53
C ASP A 50 -18.55 -38.91 -3.62
N TRP A 51 -18.20 -39.97 -2.89
CA TRP A 51 -17.15 -39.95 -1.87
C TRP A 51 -15.87 -40.64 -2.33
N GLU A 52 -14.75 -39.95 -2.18
CA GLU A 52 -13.41 -40.54 -2.22
C GLU A 52 -12.84 -40.58 -0.79
N TYR A 53 -12.33 -41.73 -0.35
CA TYR A 53 -11.84 -41.90 1.02
C TYR A 53 -10.71 -42.93 1.15
N LYS A 54 -9.99 -42.90 2.27
CA LYS A 54 -9.00 -43.92 2.64
C LYS A 54 -9.47 -44.73 3.83
N ILE A 55 -9.19 -46.03 3.81
CA ILE A 55 -9.48 -46.95 4.92
C ILE A 55 -8.21 -47.13 5.75
N TYR A 56 -8.33 -46.94 7.07
CA TYR A 56 -7.25 -47.14 8.03
C TYR A 56 -7.51 -48.38 8.88
N ASP A 57 -6.49 -49.22 9.06
CA ASP A 57 -6.55 -50.38 9.97
C ASP A 57 -6.52 -49.89 11.43
N SER A 58 -7.69 -49.54 11.94
CA SER A 58 -7.97 -49.26 13.35
C SER A 58 -8.93 -50.33 13.90
N TYR A 59 -9.03 -50.43 15.23
CA TYR A 59 -9.92 -51.40 15.91
C TYR A 59 -11.38 -51.38 15.38
N ASP A 60 -11.83 -50.24 14.83
CA ASP A 60 -13.19 -50.01 14.35
C ASP A 60 -13.30 -49.86 12.81
N SER A 61 -12.21 -50.04 12.04
CA SER A 61 -12.16 -49.79 10.58
C SER A 61 -12.73 -48.43 10.17
N THR A 62 -12.01 -47.36 10.50
CA THR A 62 -12.39 -45.96 10.22
C THR A 62 -11.93 -45.48 8.84
N ILE A 63 -12.65 -44.53 8.26
CA ILE A 63 -12.28 -43.86 7.01
C ILE A 63 -12.01 -42.37 7.16
N GLU A 64 -11.11 -41.88 6.32
CA GLU A 64 -10.86 -40.47 6.07
C GLU A 64 -11.41 -40.09 4.68
N ILE A 65 -12.38 -39.18 4.63
CA ILE A 65 -12.88 -38.62 3.37
C ILE A 65 -11.80 -37.71 2.80
N THR A 66 -11.28 -38.07 1.64
CA THR A 66 -10.25 -37.30 0.91
C THR A 66 -10.85 -36.31 -0.07
N LYS A 67 -12.06 -36.58 -0.57
CA LYS A 67 -12.77 -35.69 -1.50
C LYS A 67 -14.26 -36.02 -1.57
N TYR A 68 -15.08 -34.99 -1.71
CA TYR A 68 -16.47 -35.10 -2.11
C TYR A 68 -16.63 -34.53 -3.53
N ASN A 69 -17.21 -35.33 -4.43
CA ASN A 69 -17.37 -35.05 -5.86
C ASN A 69 -18.74 -34.49 -6.25
N GLY A 70 -19.70 -34.49 -5.32
CA GLY A 70 -21.03 -33.97 -5.59
C GLY A 70 -21.08 -32.43 -5.58
N ASN A 71 -22.29 -31.90 -5.67
CA ASN A 71 -22.55 -30.47 -5.78
C ASN A 71 -23.68 -30.00 -4.84
N ASP A 72 -23.92 -30.73 -3.74
CA ASP A 72 -25.00 -30.44 -2.81
C ASP A 72 -24.94 -29.02 -2.26
N THR A 73 -26.11 -28.36 -2.20
CA THR A 73 -26.23 -27.05 -1.56
C THR A 73 -26.30 -27.17 -0.03
N GLU A 74 -26.84 -28.28 0.47
CA GLU A 74 -26.82 -28.69 1.87
C GLU A 74 -26.24 -30.10 1.95
N LEU A 75 -25.06 -30.24 2.52
CA LEU A 75 -24.37 -31.53 2.60
C LEU A 75 -24.52 -32.13 4.01
N LYS A 76 -24.99 -33.37 4.07
CA LYS A 76 -24.91 -34.19 5.28
C LYS A 76 -23.85 -35.26 5.06
N VAL A 77 -22.74 -35.16 5.79
CA VAL A 77 -21.70 -36.20 5.77
C VAL A 77 -22.25 -37.42 6.52
N PRO A 78 -22.25 -38.62 5.91
CA PRO A 78 -22.82 -39.81 6.54
C PRO A 78 -21.95 -40.31 7.70
N GLU A 79 -22.55 -40.99 8.67
CA GLU A 79 -21.80 -41.65 9.77
C GLU A 79 -20.94 -42.81 9.25
N THR A 80 -21.38 -43.49 8.19
CA THR A 80 -20.68 -44.60 7.55
C THR A 80 -20.72 -44.50 6.03
N ILE A 81 -19.67 -45.00 5.37
CA ILE A 81 -19.62 -45.24 3.92
C ILE A 81 -19.12 -46.66 3.71
N ASP A 82 -19.87 -47.45 2.93
CA ASP A 82 -19.59 -48.88 2.68
C ASP A 82 -19.34 -49.70 3.96
N GLY A 83 -20.10 -49.38 5.02
CA GLY A 83 -19.98 -50.04 6.33
C GLY A 83 -18.82 -49.56 7.19
N HIS A 84 -17.96 -48.65 6.70
CA HIS A 84 -16.85 -48.07 7.46
C HIS A 84 -17.24 -46.75 8.13
N LYS A 85 -16.84 -46.55 9.39
CA LYS A 85 -17.13 -45.33 10.17
C LYS A 85 -16.37 -44.12 9.61
N VAL A 86 -17.07 -43.05 9.28
CA VAL A 86 -16.46 -41.76 8.90
C VAL A 86 -15.90 -41.08 10.14
N ALA A 87 -14.56 -41.02 10.24
CA ALA A 87 -13.89 -40.45 11.40
C ALA A 87 -13.07 -39.20 11.07
N SER A 88 -12.70 -38.98 9.81
CA SER A 88 -11.85 -37.85 9.44
C SER A 88 -12.22 -37.24 8.08
N ILE A 89 -12.03 -35.94 7.95
CA ILE A 89 -12.10 -35.19 6.69
C ILE A 89 -10.70 -34.67 6.39
N SER A 90 -10.11 -35.04 5.25
CA SER A 90 -8.84 -34.48 4.80
C SER A 90 -8.97 -33.00 4.50
N GLN A 91 -7.84 -32.28 4.53
CA GLN A 91 -7.82 -30.88 4.17
C GLN A 91 -8.38 -30.62 2.76
N PHE A 92 -9.35 -29.71 2.66
CA PHE A 92 -10.06 -29.33 1.42
C PHE A 92 -10.89 -30.44 0.78
N ALA A 93 -11.19 -31.53 1.50
CA ALA A 93 -11.98 -32.63 0.95
C ALA A 93 -13.41 -32.17 0.59
N ILE A 94 -13.92 -31.17 1.31
CA ILE A 94 -15.24 -30.59 1.09
C ILE A 94 -15.09 -29.08 0.84
N ASP A 95 -14.47 -28.74 -0.29
CA ASP A 95 -14.21 -27.35 -0.70
C ASP A 95 -14.74 -27.04 -2.12
N TYR A 96 -16.05 -26.77 -2.20
CA TYR A 96 -16.77 -26.51 -3.45
C TYR A 96 -17.85 -25.43 -3.31
N GLU A 97 -18.34 -24.94 -4.45
CA GLU A 97 -19.54 -24.12 -4.59
C GLU A 97 -20.60 -24.99 -5.27
N PRO A 98 -21.86 -25.06 -4.82
CA PRO A 98 -22.67 -24.01 -4.18
C PRO A 98 -22.90 -24.11 -2.65
N LEU A 99 -22.20 -25.00 -1.94
CA LEU A 99 -22.44 -25.35 -0.52
C LEU A 99 -22.80 -24.17 0.41
N THR A 100 -23.95 -24.28 1.08
CA THR A 100 -24.49 -23.30 2.04
C THR A 100 -24.56 -23.83 3.47
N THR A 101 -24.78 -25.13 3.65
CA THR A 101 -24.82 -25.77 4.97
C THR A 101 -24.10 -27.11 4.92
N ILE A 102 -23.28 -27.41 5.91
CA ILE A 102 -22.72 -28.75 6.11
C ILE A 102 -23.05 -29.28 7.50
N THR A 103 -23.44 -30.55 7.57
CA THR A 103 -23.67 -31.29 8.81
C THR A 103 -22.69 -32.45 8.88
N PHE A 104 -21.82 -32.43 9.89
CA PHE A 104 -20.89 -33.51 10.20
C PHE A 104 -21.51 -34.50 11.19
N PRO A 105 -21.25 -35.81 11.03
CA PRO A 105 -21.72 -36.81 11.96
C PRO A 105 -20.96 -36.70 13.28
N LYS A 106 -21.57 -37.20 14.36
CA LYS A 106 -20.93 -37.26 15.69
C LYS A 106 -19.70 -38.16 15.73
N THR A 107 -19.56 -39.05 14.74
CA THR A 107 -18.40 -39.93 14.56
C THR A 107 -17.12 -39.19 14.20
N ILE A 108 -17.19 -37.88 13.88
CA ILE A 108 -16.05 -37.12 13.41
C ILE A 108 -15.01 -36.89 14.51
N GLU A 109 -13.80 -37.34 14.25
CA GLU A 109 -12.64 -37.19 15.13
C GLU A 109 -11.64 -36.18 14.56
N SER A 110 -11.65 -35.86 13.28
CA SER A 110 -10.80 -34.82 12.69
C SER A 110 -11.45 -34.10 11.51
N ILE A 111 -11.31 -32.77 11.45
CA ILE A 111 -11.75 -31.95 10.31
C ILE A 111 -10.55 -31.12 9.85
N GLY A 112 -9.85 -31.63 8.83
CA GLY A 112 -8.75 -30.93 8.16
C GLY A 112 -7.69 -30.37 9.11
N SER A 113 -6.97 -29.36 8.64
CA SER A 113 -6.11 -28.53 9.48
C SER A 113 -6.41 -27.07 9.19
N SER A 114 -6.78 -26.31 10.22
CA SER A 114 -7.09 -24.87 10.24
C SER A 114 -8.45 -24.43 9.65
N GLY A 115 -8.82 -23.17 9.91
CA GLY A 115 -9.98 -22.49 9.31
C GLY A 115 -9.92 -22.32 7.78
N GLN A 116 -8.92 -22.89 7.11
CA GLN A 116 -8.85 -22.94 5.66
C GLN A 116 -9.69 -24.06 5.05
N GLU A 117 -10.28 -24.98 5.82
CA GLU A 117 -11.00 -26.15 5.27
C GLU A 117 -12.01 -25.77 4.17
N PHE A 118 -12.72 -24.66 4.34
CA PHE A 118 -13.76 -24.18 3.42
C PHE A 118 -13.31 -22.94 2.62
N ARG A 119 -12.23 -23.03 1.84
CA ARG A 119 -11.69 -21.87 1.06
C ARG A 119 -12.72 -21.28 0.09
N LYS A 120 -13.36 -22.13 -0.70
CA LYS A 120 -14.44 -21.87 -1.66
C LYS A 120 -15.83 -21.81 -1.01
N GLY A 121 -15.95 -22.07 0.29
CA GLY A 121 -17.19 -21.92 1.08
C GLY A 121 -17.66 -20.47 1.24
N LYS A 122 -17.60 -19.64 0.19
CA LYS A 122 -18.03 -18.24 0.20
C LYS A 122 -19.54 -18.10 0.42
N ASN A 123 -20.30 -19.15 0.11
CA ASN A 123 -21.74 -19.26 0.30
C ASN A 123 -22.10 -19.99 1.60
N LEU A 124 -21.13 -20.49 2.37
CA LEU A 124 -21.37 -21.27 3.58
C LEU A 124 -21.93 -20.37 4.69
N ILE A 125 -23.15 -20.65 5.10
CA ILE A 125 -23.94 -19.93 6.11
C ILE A 125 -23.82 -20.62 7.47
N SER A 126 -23.77 -21.95 7.51
CA SER A 126 -23.77 -22.71 8.76
C SER A 126 -22.99 -24.02 8.65
N ILE A 127 -22.26 -24.36 9.71
CA ILE A 127 -21.71 -25.69 9.97
C ILE A 127 -22.46 -26.27 11.17
N LYS A 128 -22.77 -27.56 11.11
CA LYS A 128 -23.41 -28.31 12.20
C LYS A 128 -22.60 -29.57 12.50
N VAL A 129 -22.53 -29.95 13.78
CA VAL A 129 -22.09 -31.28 14.20
C VAL A 129 -23.25 -31.94 14.94
N GLU A 130 -23.65 -33.12 14.47
CA GLU A 130 -24.84 -33.84 14.97
C GLU A 130 -24.75 -34.13 16.46
N ASP A 131 -25.85 -33.82 17.17
CA ASP A 131 -25.99 -33.97 18.62
C ASP A 131 -24.82 -33.43 19.44
N SER A 132 -24.06 -32.49 18.88
CA SER A 132 -22.90 -31.91 19.55
C SER A 132 -23.33 -30.99 20.68
N LYS A 133 -22.64 -31.11 21.79
CA LYS A 133 -22.83 -30.27 22.97
C LYS A 133 -21.51 -29.61 23.32
N TYR A 134 -21.61 -28.51 24.06
CA TYR A 134 -20.44 -27.89 24.63
C TYR A 134 -19.60 -28.93 25.41
N GLY A 135 -18.33 -29.04 25.08
CA GLY A 135 -17.39 -30.01 25.64
C GLY A 135 -17.03 -31.17 24.69
N ASP A 136 -17.79 -31.35 23.60
CA ASP A 136 -17.44 -32.31 22.55
C ASP A 136 -16.23 -31.83 21.74
N LYS A 137 -15.45 -32.77 21.19
CA LYS A 137 -14.22 -32.48 20.43
C LYS A 137 -14.44 -31.44 19.32
N TYR A 138 -15.55 -31.57 18.61
CA TYR A 138 -16.07 -30.57 17.70
C TYR A 138 -17.48 -30.19 18.14
N TRP A 139 -17.74 -28.90 18.13
CA TRP A 139 -19.02 -28.35 18.54
C TRP A 139 -19.36 -27.15 17.67
N THR A 140 -20.65 -26.95 17.42
CA THR A 140 -21.17 -25.82 16.67
C THR A 140 -22.16 -25.03 17.51
N ASP A 141 -22.03 -23.70 17.50
CA ASP A 141 -23.03 -22.83 18.15
C ASP A 141 -24.28 -22.66 17.28
N GLU A 142 -25.28 -21.94 17.82
CA GLU A 142 -26.55 -21.67 17.14
C GLU A 142 -26.39 -20.87 15.84
N ASP A 143 -25.28 -20.14 15.70
CA ASP A 143 -24.91 -19.40 14.49
C ASP A 143 -24.20 -20.28 13.44
N GLY A 144 -23.96 -21.56 13.75
CA GLY A 144 -23.24 -22.49 12.88
C GLY A 144 -21.74 -22.25 12.82
N THR A 145 -21.16 -21.58 13.83
CA THR A 145 -19.71 -21.41 13.96
C THR A 145 -19.10 -22.67 14.54
N LEU A 146 -18.00 -23.13 13.96
CA LEU A 146 -17.33 -24.35 14.34
C LEU A 146 -16.22 -24.08 15.36
N TYR A 147 -16.22 -24.89 16.41
CA TYR A 147 -15.25 -24.90 17.49
C TYR A 147 -14.61 -26.27 17.65
N SER A 148 -13.44 -26.29 18.26
CA SER A 148 -12.79 -27.52 18.68
C SER A 148 -12.20 -27.42 20.08
N TYR A 149 -12.26 -28.55 20.80
CA TYR A 149 -11.53 -28.79 22.04
C TYR A 149 -10.25 -29.57 21.76
N TYR A 150 -9.11 -28.99 22.14
CA TYR A 150 -7.87 -29.76 22.24
C TYR A 150 -7.79 -30.46 23.59
N MET A 151 -7.74 -31.81 23.57
CA MET A 151 -7.50 -32.63 24.75
C MET A 151 -6.00 -32.78 24.98
N LYS A 152 -5.52 -32.36 26.15
CA LYS A 152 -4.17 -32.71 26.61
C LYS A 152 -4.31 -33.90 27.57
N HIS A 153 -3.81 -35.06 27.18
CA HIS A 153 -3.72 -36.20 28.10
C HIS A 153 -2.63 -35.90 29.13
N THR A 154 -3.02 -35.76 30.39
CA THR A 154 -2.14 -36.01 31.54
C THR A 154 -2.21 -37.49 31.86
N ASP A 155 -1.11 -38.04 32.38
CA ASP A 155 -0.82 -39.49 32.47
C ASP A 155 -2.00 -40.40 32.88
N GLN A 156 -1.93 -41.64 32.35
CA GLN A 156 -2.83 -42.80 32.50
C GLN A 156 -3.88 -42.70 33.62
N ASP A 157 -5.14 -42.43 33.23
CA ASP A 157 -6.37 -42.56 34.05
C ASP A 157 -6.95 -41.29 34.72
N LYS A 158 -6.45 -40.08 34.42
CA LYS A 158 -7.17 -38.83 34.74
C LYS A 158 -7.35 -37.91 33.54
N THR A 159 -8.54 -37.98 32.94
CA THR A 159 -9.00 -37.03 31.92
C THR A 159 -9.46 -35.73 32.59
N GLU A 160 -8.60 -34.71 32.69
CA GLU A 160 -9.03 -33.35 33.01
C GLU A 160 -9.43 -32.60 31.72
N TYR A 161 -10.72 -32.31 31.57
CA TYR A 161 -11.31 -31.57 30.45
C TYR A 161 -11.23 -30.06 30.64
N LYS A 162 -10.03 -29.48 30.67
CA LYS A 162 -9.86 -28.02 30.68
C LYS A 162 -8.57 -27.74 29.91
N ASP A 163 -8.55 -26.98 28.82
CA ASP A 163 -8.18 -25.57 28.93
C ASP A 163 -8.16 -24.81 27.58
N TYR A 164 -8.54 -25.42 26.45
CA TYR A 164 -8.33 -24.81 25.12
C TYR A 164 -9.51 -24.93 24.14
N LEU A 165 -10.65 -24.31 24.47
CA LEU A 165 -11.71 -24.11 23.49
C LEU A 165 -11.24 -23.14 22.41
N THR A 166 -11.16 -23.62 21.17
CA THR A 166 -10.69 -22.87 20.02
C THR A 166 -11.82 -22.67 19.02
N LEU A 167 -12.08 -21.42 18.62
CA LEU A 167 -12.93 -21.12 17.48
C LEU A 167 -12.11 -21.36 16.21
N ILE A 168 -12.52 -22.33 15.40
CA ILE A 168 -11.76 -22.77 14.23
C ILE A 168 -12.31 -22.23 12.91
N TYR A 169 -13.62 -21.99 12.81
CA TYR A 169 -14.21 -21.44 11.58
C TYR A 169 -15.54 -20.72 11.81
N CYS A 170 -15.63 -19.47 11.33
CA CYS A 170 -16.86 -18.69 11.21
C CYS A 170 -17.38 -18.73 9.76
N PRO A 171 -18.64 -19.12 9.52
CA PRO A 171 -19.25 -19.08 8.19
C PRO A 171 -19.19 -17.69 7.55
N LYS A 172 -18.70 -17.63 6.31
CA LYS A 172 -18.44 -16.38 5.57
C LYS A 172 -19.73 -15.71 5.09
N ALA A 173 -20.73 -16.52 4.73
CA ALA A 173 -22.03 -16.05 4.27
C ALA A 173 -23.08 -15.97 5.38
N ARG A 174 -22.68 -16.02 6.65
CA ARG A 174 -23.62 -15.89 7.76
C ARG A 174 -24.48 -14.64 7.60
N ASN A 175 -25.75 -14.75 7.99
CA ASN A 175 -26.71 -13.66 7.85
C ASN A 175 -26.47 -12.51 8.83
N SER A 176 -25.85 -12.79 9.98
CA SER A 176 -25.56 -11.78 11.00
C SER A 176 -24.35 -10.91 10.65
N LYS A 177 -24.51 -9.60 10.85
CA LYS A 177 -23.44 -8.60 10.74
C LYS A 177 -22.63 -8.43 12.03
N SER A 178 -23.07 -9.04 13.12
CA SER A 178 -22.39 -8.99 14.41
C SER A 178 -22.17 -10.39 14.94
N TYR A 179 -21.09 -10.58 15.69
CA TYR A 179 -20.84 -11.85 16.35
C TYR A 179 -20.19 -11.67 17.71
N LYS A 180 -20.66 -12.44 18.69
CA LYS A 180 -20.11 -12.48 20.04
C LYS A 180 -19.46 -13.83 20.26
N ILE A 181 -18.16 -13.81 20.48
CA ILE A 181 -17.39 -14.99 20.86
C ILE A 181 -17.63 -15.26 22.34
N ASP A 182 -17.87 -16.52 22.69
CA ASP A 182 -18.11 -16.95 24.07
C ASP A 182 -16.88 -16.71 24.98
N ASP A 183 -17.12 -16.35 26.25
CA ASP A 183 -16.07 -16.06 27.23
C ASP A 183 -15.16 -17.25 27.56
N ARG A 184 -15.58 -18.48 27.22
CA ARG A 184 -14.81 -19.71 27.44
C ARG A 184 -13.82 -19.99 26.32
N VAL A 185 -13.94 -19.31 25.18
CA VAL A 185 -13.02 -19.46 24.03
C VAL A 185 -11.67 -18.87 24.40
N THR A 186 -10.61 -19.67 24.33
CA THR A 186 -9.25 -19.25 24.68
C THR A 186 -8.40 -18.89 23.46
N ALA A 187 -8.79 -19.37 22.28
CA ALA A 187 -8.06 -19.11 21.05
C ALA A 187 -8.99 -18.95 19.83
N ILE A 188 -8.57 -18.10 18.90
CA ILE A 188 -9.14 -17.98 17.56
C ILE A 188 -8.08 -18.49 16.59
N ASP A 189 -8.42 -19.55 15.85
CA ASP A 189 -7.47 -20.23 14.98
C ASP A 189 -7.18 -19.43 13.69
N SER A 190 -6.21 -19.94 12.94
CA SER A 190 -5.71 -19.30 11.74
C SER A 190 -6.83 -19.20 10.72
N ASP A 191 -7.00 -17.98 10.20
CA ASP A 191 -8.03 -17.64 9.22
C ASP A 191 -9.49 -17.93 9.63
N ALA A 192 -9.78 -18.11 10.92
CA ALA A 192 -11.13 -18.49 11.39
C ALA A 192 -12.25 -17.52 10.99
N PHE A 193 -11.98 -16.21 10.91
CA PHE A 193 -12.89 -15.17 10.39
C PHE A 193 -12.44 -14.62 9.03
N ALA A 194 -11.48 -15.27 8.36
CA ALA A 194 -10.93 -14.72 7.14
C ALA A 194 -12.01 -14.62 6.04
N ASN A 195 -12.11 -13.44 5.44
CA ASN A 195 -13.08 -13.10 4.40
C ASN A 195 -14.55 -13.04 4.89
N CYS A 196 -14.81 -12.86 6.18
CA CYS A 196 -16.15 -12.48 6.67
C CYS A 196 -16.47 -11.03 6.26
N TYR A 197 -16.78 -10.81 4.97
CA TYR A 197 -16.93 -9.49 4.36
C TYR A 197 -18.10 -8.67 4.92
N ASN A 198 -19.13 -9.34 5.46
CA ASN A 198 -20.34 -8.71 5.97
C ASN A 198 -20.29 -8.43 7.48
N LEU A 199 -19.27 -8.92 8.18
CA LEU A 199 -19.15 -8.78 9.62
C LEU A 199 -18.67 -7.37 9.97
N GLU A 200 -19.57 -6.58 10.56
CA GLU A 200 -19.34 -5.18 10.96
C GLU A 200 -18.81 -5.08 12.39
N GLU A 201 -19.14 -6.05 13.25
CA GLU A 201 -18.77 -6.10 14.67
C GLU A 201 -18.38 -7.53 15.10
N VAL A 202 -17.28 -7.64 15.85
CA VAL A 202 -16.90 -8.86 16.58
C VAL A 202 -16.58 -8.51 18.02
N LYS A 203 -17.30 -9.11 18.96
CA LYS A 203 -17.02 -9.01 20.40
C LYS A 203 -16.21 -10.22 20.83
N LEU A 204 -14.95 -10.00 21.17
CA LEU A 204 -14.09 -11.05 21.71
C LEU A 204 -14.57 -11.45 23.11
N GLY A 205 -14.60 -12.77 23.37
CA GLY A 205 -14.86 -13.29 24.71
C GLY A 205 -13.70 -13.00 25.65
N ASN A 206 -14.00 -12.83 26.94
CA ASN A 206 -13.00 -12.51 27.96
C ASN A 206 -11.91 -13.58 28.10
N GLY A 207 -12.17 -14.83 27.72
CA GLY A 207 -11.20 -15.92 27.76
C GLY A 207 -10.16 -15.88 26.64
N VAL A 208 -10.35 -15.07 25.59
CA VAL A 208 -9.48 -15.10 24.39
C VAL A 208 -8.07 -14.68 24.77
N GLN A 209 -7.11 -15.61 24.62
CA GLN A 209 -5.69 -15.39 24.89
C GLN A 209 -4.86 -15.30 23.62
N LYS A 210 -5.28 -16.02 22.56
CA LYS A 210 -4.54 -16.13 21.30
C LYS A 210 -5.44 -15.83 20.11
N ILE A 211 -4.98 -14.94 19.24
CA ILE A 211 -5.54 -14.69 17.91
C ILE A 211 -4.48 -15.13 16.92
N ALA A 212 -4.75 -16.18 16.14
CA ALA A 212 -3.74 -16.78 15.28
C ALA A 212 -3.55 -16.02 13.95
N THR A 213 -2.68 -16.56 13.10
CA THR A 213 -2.29 -15.95 11.83
C THR A 213 -3.50 -15.74 10.93
N GLY A 214 -3.67 -14.53 10.40
CA GLY A 214 -4.76 -14.22 9.46
C GLY A 214 -6.18 -14.35 10.02
N ALA A 215 -6.36 -14.48 11.34
CA ALA A 215 -7.67 -14.78 11.95
C ALA A 215 -8.81 -13.88 11.44
N PHE A 216 -8.59 -12.57 11.27
CA PHE A 216 -9.56 -11.59 10.73
C PHE A 216 -9.15 -11.03 9.36
N LYS A 217 -8.33 -11.76 8.59
CA LYS A 217 -7.85 -11.29 7.29
C LYS A 217 -9.03 -11.00 6.37
N LYS A 218 -9.05 -9.82 5.73
CA LYS A 218 -10.12 -9.40 4.80
C LYS A 218 -11.53 -9.34 5.42
N CYS A 219 -11.66 -9.10 6.73
CA CYS A 219 -12.92 -8.64 7.32
C CYS A 219 -13.18 -7.18 6.92
N THR A 220 -13.56 -6.94 5.66
CA THR A 220 -13.58 -5.61 5.05
C THR A 220 -14.64 -4.67 5.63
N SER A 221 -15.67 -5.20 6.29
CA SER A 221 -16.71 -4.40 6.95
C SER A 221 -16.46 -4.13 8.43
N LEU A 222 -15.51 -4.83 9.07
CA LEU A 222 -15.23 -4.68 10.50
C LEU A 222 -14.72 -3.27 10.78
N THR A 223 -15.35 -2.56 11.73
CA THR A 223 -15.10 -1.13 11.97
C THR A 223 -14.18 -0.88 13.16
N SER A 224 -14.30 -1.68 14.21
CA SER A 224 -13.43 -1.64 15.39
C SER A 224 -13.25 -3.06 15.95
N LEU A 225 -12.25 -3.24 16.81
CA LEU A 225 -12.07 -4.49 17.54
C LEU A 225 -11.63 -4.20 18.98
N ASP A 226 -12.41 -4.70 19.92
CA ASP A 226 -12.14 -4.59 21.35
C ASP A 226 -11.28 -5.78 21.82
N PHE A 227 -10.15 -5.50 22.47
CA PHE A 227 -9.27 -6.52 23.04
C PHE A 227 -9.47 -6.60 24.55
N PRO A 228 -10.00 -7.73 25.08
CA PRO A 228 -10.11 -7.93 26.51
C PRO A 228 -8.73 -8.10 27.16
N LYS A 229 -8.70 -8.01 28.50
CA LYS A 229 -7.47 -8.06 29.30
C LYS A 229 -6.58 -9.30 29.08
N ASN A 230 -7.16 -10.42 28.63
CA ASN A 230 -6.47 -11.71 28.56
C ASN A 230 -5.76 -11.98 27.22
N VAL A 231 -5.89 -11.13 26.20
CA VAL A 231 -5.23 -11.35 24.91
C VAL A 231 -3.71 -11.18 25.06
N LYS A 232 -2.97 -12.27 24.87
CA LYS A 232 -1.51 -12.37 25.06
C LYS A 232 -0.73 -12.49 23.76
N LYS A 233 -1.35 -13.03 22.69
CA LYS A 233 -0.66 -13.30 21.43
C LYS A 233 -1.54 -13.01 20.22
N ILE A 234 -1.02 -12.17 19.34
CA ILE A 234 -1.60 -11.86 18.03
C ILE A 234 -0.66 -12.38 16.94
N GLY A 235 -1.21 -13.18 16.05
CA GLY A 235 -0.50 -13.83 14.97
C GLY A 235 -0.21 -12.91 13.79
N TYR A 236 0.63 -13.40 12.89
CA TYR A 236 1.01 -12.68 11.68
C TYR A 236 -0.24 -12.35 10.84
N ASN A 237 -0.32 -11.14 10.31
CA ASN A 237 -1.40 -10.70 9.41
C ASN A 237 -2.83 -10.86 9.95
N ALA A 238 -3.02 -10.93 11.27
CA ALA A 238 -4.33 -11.15 11.88
C ALA A 238 -5.41 -10.19 11.36
N PHE A 239 -5.05 -8.94 11.03
CA PHE A 239 -5.99 -7.88 10.62
C PHE A 239 -5.73 -7.30 9.22
N VAL A 240 -4.95 -7.99 8.39
CA VAL A 240 -4.60 -7.47 7.05
C VAL A 240 -5.84 -7.39 6.15
N TYR A 241 -5.94 -6.31 5.39
CA TYR A 241 -7.08 -6.01 4.49
C TYR A 241 -8.44 -5.79 5.19
N CYS A 242 -8.47 -5.39 6.47
CA CYS A 242 -9.71 -4.93 7.13
C CYS A 242 -10.01 -3.47 6.75
N ASP A 243 -10.53 -3.23 5.55
CA ASP A 243 -10.58 -1.91 4.91
C ASP A 243 -11.32 -0.81 5.68
N LYS A 244 -12.34 -1.16 6.49
CA LYS A 244 -13.12 -0.22 7.31
C LYS A 244 -12.67 -0.13 8.77
N LEU A 245 -11.65 -0.89 9.18
CA LEU A 245 -11.21 -0.92 10.56
C LEU A 245 -10.50 0.40 10.91
N VAL A 246 -11.07 1.17 11.84
CA VAL A 246 -10.57 2.50 12.23
C VAL A 246 -9.93 2.55 13.61
N SER A 247 -10.20 1.56 14.47
CA SER A 247 -9.60 1.50 15.81
C SER A 247 -9.47 0.09 16.36
N TYR A 248 -8.47 -0.07 17.21
CA TYR A 248 -8.33 -1.14 18.19
C TYR A 248 -8.52 -0.53 19.58
N ASN A 249 -9.43 -1.08 20.37
CA ASN A 249 -9.67 -0.58 21.73
C ASN A 249 -9.17 -1.64 22.71
N VAL A 250 -8.06 -1.38 23.39
CA VAL A 250 -7.43 -2.37 24.27
C VAL A 250 -7.80 -2.09 25.72
N ASP A 251 -8.27 -3.11 26.43
CA ASP A 251 -8.53 -3.02 27.86
C ASP A 251 -7.28 -2.49 28.60
N LYS A 252 -7.48 -1.51 29.49
CA LYS A 252 -6.40 -0.89 30.28
C LYS A 252 -5.59 -1.92 31.09
N ASP A 253 -6.24 -3.01 31.49
CA ASP A 253 -5.68 -4.10 32.30
C ASP A 253 -5.09 -5.21 31.43
N ASN A 254 -5.01 -5.05 30.11
CA ASN A 254 -4.25 -5.95 29.25
C ASN A 254 -2.73 -5.76 29.48
N ASP A 255 -2.03 -6.85 29.83
CA ASP A 255 -0.59 -6.82 30.14
C ASP A 255 0.32 -6.93 28.91
N SER A 256 -0.21 -7.33 27.75
CA SER A 256 0.57 -7.61 26.54
C SER A 256 0.50 -6.50 25.50
N TYR A 257 -0.64 -5.81 25.43
CA TYR A 257 -0.93 -4.80 24.41
C TYR A 257 -1.52 -3.53 25.02
N CYS A 258 -1.43 -2.44 24.26
CA CYS A 258 -2.17 -1.21 24.51
C CYS A 258 -2.56 -0.59 23.17
N ASP A 259 -3.48 0.39 23.20
CA ASP A 259 -3.70 1.25 22.05
C ASP A 259 -3.29 2.71 22.33
N LEU A 260 -2.92 3.41 21.27
CA LEU A 260 -2.70 4.85 21.24
C LEU A 260 -3.54 5.44 20.12
N ASP A 261 -4.60 6.18 20.49
CA ASP A 261 -5.56 6.73 19.51
C ASP A 261 -6.09 5.62 18.57
N GLY A 262 -6.40 4.45 19.12
CA GLY A 262 -6.89 3.30 18.35
C GLY A 262 -5.85 2.55 17.52
N VAL A 263 -4.55 2.88 17.62
CA VAL A 263 -3.46 2.13 16.97
C VAL A 263 -2.88 1.11 17.95
N LEU A 264 -2.70 -0.13 17.51
CA LEU A 264 -2.31 -1.24 18.38
C LEU A 264 -0.79 -1.34 18.56
N TYR A 265 -0.36 -1.34 19.82
CA TYR A 265 1.04 -1.49 20.25
C TYR A 265 1.18 -2.64 21.25
N THR A 266 2.40 -3.11 21.46
CA THR A 266 2.75 -3.84 22.69
C THR A 266 2.55 -2.94 23.91
N LYS A 267 2.38 -3.53 25.10
CA LYS A 267 2.10 -2.76 26.34
C LYS A 267 3.16 -1.71 26.65
N ASP A 268 4.43 -2.06 26.41
CA ASP A 268 5.60 -1.19 26.56
C ASP A 268 5.81 -0.21 25.39
N LYS A 269 4.95 -0.28 24.36
CA LYS A 269 5.00 0.50 23.12
C LYS A 269 6.29 0.34 22.31
N THR A 270 7.10 -0.68 22.58
CA THR A 270 8.33 -0.92 21.83
C THR A 270 8.05 -1.49 20.45
N LYS A 271 6.85 -2.02 20.20
CA LYS A 271 6.43 -2.50 18.88
C LYS A 271 5.06 -1.96 18.48
N LEU A 272 4.99 -1.35 17.30
CA LEU A 272 3.71 -1.07 16.61
C LEU A 272 3.25 -2.37 15.95
N VAL A 273 2.15 -2.92 16.45
CA VAL A 273 1.62 -4.21 15.99
C VAL A 273 0.77 -4.02 14.75
N SER A 274 -0.18 -3.08 14.77
CA SER A 274 -1.02 -2.80 13.61
C SER A 274 -1.64 -1.40 13.66
N TYR A 275 -1.54 -0.69 12.54
CA TYR A 275 -2.31 0.51 12.25
C TYR A 275 -3.62 0.12 11.57
N PRO A 276 -4.80 0.55 12.08
CA PRO A 276 -6.08 0.19 11.47
C PRO A 276 -6.16 0.68 10.03
N ARG A 277 -6.42 -0.22 9.10
CA ARG A 277 -6.31 0.07 7.66
C ARG A 277 -7.21 1.20 7.18
N GLY A 278 -8.39 1.35 7.78
CA GLY A 278 -9.35 2.42 7.50
C GLY A 278 -9.13 3.72 8.28
N LYS A 279 -8.24 3.73 9.29
CA LYS A 279 -8.01 4.91 10.14
C LYS A 279 -7.42 6.07 9.35
N GLU A 280 -8.07 7.23 9.43
CA GLU A 280 -7.57 8.48 8.86
C GLU A 280 -6.67 9.22 9.86
N ALA A 281 -5.74 10.02 9.33
CA ALA A 281 -4.88 10.88 10.13
C ALA A 281 -4.92 12.31 9.57
N ALA A 282 -4.71 13.29 10.45
CA ALA A 282 -4.63 14.70 10.05
C ALA A 282 -3.52 14.88 9.00
N ASP A 283 -3.83 15.61 7.92
CA ASP A 283 -2.93 15.79 6.76
C ASP A 283 -2.37 14.46 6.22
N GLN A 284 -3.09 13.35 6.39
CA GLN A 284 -2.69 11.99 5.99
C GLN A 284 -1.30 11.60 6.52
N THR A 285 -0.92 12.17 7.67
CA THR A 285 0.39 11.99 8.29
C THR A 285 0.24 11.30 9.63
N TYR A 286 0.92 10.17 9.81
CA TYR A 286 1.00 9.50 11.11
C TYR A 286 2.40 9.66 11.72
N VAL A 287 2.45 9.92 13.02
CA VAL A 287 3.70 9.99 13.80
C VAL A 287 3.73 8.79 14.73
N VAL A 288 4.72 7.93 14.53
CA VAL A 288 4.91 6.74 15.36
C VAL A 288 5.41 7.16 16.74
N ASP A 289 4.92 6.50 17.79
CA ASP A 289 5.36 6.75 19.18
C ASP A 289 6.90 6.70 19.31
N PRO A 290 7.53 7.69 19.97
CA PRO A 290 8.99 7.75 20.15
C PRO A 290 9.64 6.53 20.82
N SER A 291 8.91 5.77 21.65
CA SER A 291 9.44 4.57 22.31
C SER A 291 9.52 3.37 21.36
N CYS A 292 8.83 3.42 20.22
CA CYS A 292 8.75 2.31 19.27
C CYS A 292 10.14 1.96 18.70
N LYS A 293 10.51 0.68 18.81
CA LYS A 293 11.76 0.06 18.36
C LYS A 293 11.53 -0.84 17.15
N GLU A 294 10.33 -1.37 16.98
CA GLU A 294 10.00 -2.29 15.90
C GLU A 294 8.65 -1.94 15.25
N LEU A 295 8.62 -1.94 13.92
CA LEU A 295 7.35 -2.06 13.19
C LEU A 295 7.08 -3.54 12.92
N GLY A 296 5.96 -4.05 13.44
CA GLY A 296 5.54 -5.42 13.17
C GLY A 296 5.21 -5.66 11.70
N PRO A 297 5.12 -6.93 11.26
CA PRO A 297 4.77 -7.21 9.89
C PRO A 297 3.38 -6.69 9.51
N ASN A 298 3.25 -6.11 8.32
CA ASN A 298 2.04 -5.45 7.83
C ASN A 298 1.50 -4.34 8.75
N ALA A 299 2.35 -3.77 9.62
CA ALA A 299 2.02 -2.70 10.55
C ALA A 299 1.22 -1.56 9.90
N PHE A 300 1.66 -1.07 8.73
CA PHE A 300 0.99 -0.02 7.94
C PHE A 300 0.48 -0.53 6.60
N SER A 301 -0.34 -1.59 6.60
CA SER A 301 -1.06 -2.05 5.42
C SER A 301 -2.28 -1.16 5.09
N THR A 302 -2.09 0.16 4.88
CA THR A 302 -3.17 1.15 4.71
C THR A 302 -3.07 1.97 3.41
N TYR A 303 -4.20 2.44 2.90
CA TYR A 303 -4.30 3.40 1.79
C TYR A 303 -4.61 4.83 2.27
N LYS A 304 -4.65 5.09 3.59
CA LYS A 304 -5.09 6.39 4.13
C LYS A 304 -3.96 7.40 4.33
N LEU A 305 -2.72 6.94 4.45
CA LEU A 305 -1.57 7.78 4.77
C LEU A 305 -0.77 8.14 3.52
N GLU A 306 -0.31 9.38 3.45
CA GLU A 306 0.68 9.85 2.46
C GLU A 306 2.07 10.01 3.06
N LYS A 307 2.16 10.09 4.40
CA LYS A 307 3.41 10.27 5.15
C LYS A 307 3.37 9.51 6.48
N ILE A 308 4.48 8.87 6.79
CA ILE A 308 4.74 8.27 8.10
C ILE A 308 6.03 8.88 8.65
N ILE A 309 6.00 9.33 9.90
CA ILE A 309 7.18 9.82 10.62
C ILE A 309 7.63 8.72 11.58
N LEU A 310 8.77 8.11 11.26
CA LEU A 310 9.39 7.07 12.07
C LEU A 310 10.20 7.69 13.22
N PRO A 311 10.29 7.03 14.39
CA PRO A 311 11.00 7.56 15.53
C PRO A 311 12.50 7.33 15.37
N ASN A 312 13.32 8.26 15.86
CA ASN A 312 14.79 8.15 15.84
C ASN A 312 15.35 6.97 16.64
N GLY A 313 14.52 6.26 17.42
CA GLY A 313 14.91 5.07 18.17
C GLY A 313 14.53 3.76 17.50
N LEU A 314 13.99 3.78 16.27
CA LEU A 314 13.54 2.60 15.56
C LEU A 314 14.73 1.74 15.13
N LEU A 315 14.67 0.44 15.41
CA LEU A 315 15.73 -0.52 15.12
C LEU A 315 15.35 -1.49 13.99
N LYS A 316 14.08 -1.88 13.91
CA LYS A 316 13.61 -2.92 12.99
C LYS A 316 12.34 -2.53 12.23
N ILE A 317 12.34 -2.83 10.92
CA ILE A 317 11.17 -2.71 10.03
C ILE A 317 10.79 -4.12 9.55
N GLY A 318 9.66 -4.62 10.03
CA GLY A 318 9.13 -5.93 9.71
C GLY A 318 8.64 -6.08 8.27
N SER A 319 8.31 -7.31 7.89
CA SER A 319 7.92 -7.67 6.53
C SER A 319 6.64 -6.93 6.16
N PHE A 320 6.59 -6.27 4.98
CA PHE A 320 5.43 -5.48 4.54
C PHE A 320 5.02 -4.35 5.51
N ALA A 321 5.86 -3.98 6.48
CA ALA A 321 5.46 -3.08 7.57
C ALA A 321 5.03 -1.69 7.08
N LEU A 322 5.49 -1.26 5.90
CA LEU A 322 5.18 0.01 5.26
C LEU A 322 4.48 -0.19 3.90
N ASP A 323 3.72 -1.28 3.71
CA ASP A 323 2.87 -1.51 2.53
C ASP A 323 1.68 -0.53 2.49
N CYS A 324 2.02 0.74 2.31
CA CYS A 324 1.11 1.86 2.34
C CYS A 324 0.99 2.46 0.93
N TYR A 325 -0.13 2.17 0.25
CA TYR A 325 -0.28 2.43 -1.19
C TYR A 325 -0.12 3.92 -1.57
N ASN A 326 -0.53 4.82 -0.69
CA ASN A 326 -0.49 6.26 -0.95
C ASN A 326 0.76 6.95 -0.36
N LEU A 327 1.68 6.19 0.23
CA LEU A 327 2.91 6.73 0.82
C LEU A 327 3.81 7.32 -0.27
N LYS A 328 4.04 8.64 -0.20
CA LYS A 328 4.81 9.39 -1.22
C LYS A 328 6.31 9.41 -0.97
N SER A 329 6.69 9.33 0.30
CA SER A 329 8.08 9.37 0.75
C SER A 329 8.19 8.76 2.13
N ILE A 330 9.33 8.15 2.43
CA ILE A 330 9.68 7.68 3.76
C ILE A 330 11.13 8.06 4.07
N GLU A 331 11.36 8.49 5.31
CA GLU A 331 12.70 8.68 5.86
C GLU A 331 12.96 7.52 6.83
N ILE A 332 13.93 6.67 6.49
CA ILE A 332 14.34 5.55 7.34
C ILE A 332 15.41 6.09 8.31
N PRO A 333 15.17 6.05 9.65
CA PRO A 333 16.12 6.59 10.62
C PRO A 333 17.48 5.89 10.59
N ASP A 334 18.54 6.63 10.90
CA ASP A 334 19.93 6.12 10.99
C ASP A 334 20.17 5.11 12.13
N THR A 335 19.13 4.79 12.91
CA THR A 335 19.17 3.74 13.94
C THR A 335 18.64 2.39 13.46
N VAL A 336 18.02 2.34 12.28
CA VAL A 336 17.46 1.09 11.76
C VAL A 336 18.59 0.17 11.33
N THR A 337 18.70 -0.98 11.98
CA THR A 337 19.73 -1.99 11.70
C THR A 337 19.20 -3.15 10.87
N THR A 338 17.88 -3.39 10.91
CA THR A 338 17.26 -4.59 10.37
C THR A 338 16.07 -4.28 9.47
N LEU A 339 16.12 -4.80 8.24
CA LEU A 339 15.02 -4.79 7.28
C LEU A 339 14.58 -6.23 6.96
N GLU A 340 13.27 -6.49 6.97
CA GLU A 340 12.70 -7.75 6.49
C GLU A 340 12.23 -7.67 5.02
N ARG A 341 11.44 -8.65 4.55
CA ARG A 341 10.99 -8.76 3.15
C ARG A 341 9.95 -7.70 2.78
N TRP A 342 10.04 -7.16 1.57
CA TRP A 342 9.06 -6.26 0.96
C TRP A 342 8.60 -5.15 1.91
N ILE A 343 9.52 -4.44 2.56
CA ILE A 343 9.18 -3.48 3.62
C ILE A 343 8.15 -2.43 3.18
N LEU A 344 8.14 -2.06 1.89
CA LEU A 344 7.27 -1.06 1.28
C LEU A 344 6.15 -1.65 0.41
N GLY A 345 6.08 -2.98 0.29
CA GLY A 345 5.14 -3.69 -0.57
C GLY A 345 5.36 -3.47 -2.08
N SER A 346 4.60 -4.21 -2.89
CA SER A 346 4.77 -4.25 -4.36
C SER A 346 4.07 -3.13 -5.14
N ASN A 347 3.34 -2.26 -4.44
CA ASN A 347 2.58 -1.18 -5.07
C ASN A 347 3.07 0.21 -4.60
N SER A 348 4.32 0.27 -4.14
CA SER A 348 4.91 1.52 -3.66
C SER A 348 5.06 2.54 -4.79
N THR A 349 4.56 3.76 -4.58
CA THR A 349 4.75 4.90 -5.50
C THR A 349 6.03 5.68 -5.18
N ILE A 350 6.85 5.19 -4.24
CA ILE A 350 8.06 5.86 -3.78
C ILE A 350 9.11 5.88 -4.88
N LYS A 351 9.52 7.10 -5.26
CA LYS A 351 10.49 7.34 -6.33
C LYS A 351 11.92 7.48 -5.83
N GLN A 352 12.10 7.71 -4.54
CA GLN A 352 13.42 7.83 -3.91
C GLN A 352 13.42 7.21 -2.52
N LEU A 353 14.44 6.41 -2.23
CA LEU A 353 14.62 5.80 -0.92
C LEU A 353 16.08 5.92 -0.48
N VAL A 354 16.28 6.34 0.76
CA VAL A 354 17.60 6.36 1.40
C VAL A 354 17.66 5.22 2.40
N LEU A 355 18.62 4.32 2.19
CA LEU A 355 18.98 3.29 3.16
C LEU A 355 20.08 3.84 4.07
N PRO A 356 19.87 3.89 5.40
CA PRO A 356 20.86 4.42 6.34
C PRO A 356 22.09 3.52 6.43
N ALA A 357 23.18 4.09 6.95
CA ALA A 357 24.45 3.38 7.07
C ALA A 357 24.44 2.26 8.11
N SER A 358 23.45 2.29 9.01
CA SER A 358 23.27 1.37 10.13
C SER A 358 22.74 0.00 9.75
N ILE A 359 22.26 -0.19 8.52
CA ILE A 359 21.70 -1.48 8.10
C ILE A 359 22.81 -2.52 8.08
N THR A 360 22.75 -3.45 9.03
CA THR A 360 23.65 -4.61 9.14
C THR A 360 22.98 -5.88 8.68
N THR A 361 21.64 -5.94 8.69
CA THR A 361 20.90 -7.18 8.45
C THR A 361 19.74 -6.97 7.49
N ILE A 362 19.72 -7.77 6.44
CA ILE A 362 18.55 -7.99 5.58
C ILE A 362 18.11 -9.41 5.88
N GLU A 363 16.96 -9.62 6.53
CA GLU A 363 16.57 -10.95 7.03
C GLU A 363 16.13 -11.92 5.92
N TYR A 364 15.61 -11.38 4.81
CA TYR A 364 15.16 -12.17 3.66
C TYR A 364 15.53 -11.44 2.37
N GLY A 365 15.87 -12.18 1.31
CA GLY A 365 16.03 -11.59 -0.03
C GLY A 365 14.75 -10.83 -0.45
N GLY A 366 14.94 -9.74 -1.20
CA GLY A 366 13.85 -8.91 -1.70
C GLY A 366 13.29 -7.92 -0.68
N ALA A 367 14.11 -7.26 0.17
CA ALA A 367 13.59 -6.23 1.07
C ALA A 367 12.91 -5.06 0.30
N LEU A 368 13.44 -4.75 -0.88
CA LEU A 368 12.97 -3.69 -1.78
C LEU A 368 12.30 -4.23 -3.06
N ASP A 369 11.99 -5.52 -3.10
CA ASP A 369 11.30 -6.11 -4.25
C ASP A 369 9.87 -5.54 -4.36
N GLY A 370 9.41 -5.36 -5.59
CA GLY A 370 8.15 -4.70 -5.91
C GLY A 370 8.19 -3.17 -5.96
N MET A 371 9.34 -2.53 -5.74
CA MET A 371 9.51 -1.07 -5.86
C MET A 371 9.67 -0.62 -7.33
N TRP A 372 8.62 -0.79 -8.14
CA TRP A 372 8.71 -0.58 -9.61
C TRP A 372 8.80 0.89 -10.06
N GLU A 373 8.39 1.84 -9.23
CA GLU A 373 8.47 3.29 -9.52
C GLU A 373 9.74 3.95 -8.93
N LEU A 374 10.59 3.18 -8.26
CA LEU A 374 11.81 3.69 -7.62
C LEU A 374 12.80 4.15 -8.69
N GLN A 375 13.08 5.45 -8.72
CA GLN A 375 14.09 6.00 -9.65
C GLN A 375 15.47 6.03 -9.02
N TYR A 376 15.53 6.38 -7.73
CA TYR A 376 16.80 6.60 -7.03
C TYR A 376 16.84 5.84 -5.71
N LEU A 377 17.76 4.88 -5.61
CA LEU A 377 18.11 4.24 -4.34
C LEU A 377 19.43 4.84 -3.84
N TYR A 378 19.45 5.33 -2.60
CA TYR A 378 20.66 5.87 -1.97
C TYR A 378 21.18 4.91 -0.91
N LEU A 379 22.43 4.47 -1.08
CA LEU A 379 23.12 3.60 -0.14
C LEU A 379 24.09 4.45 0.69
N SER A 380 23.78 4.60 1.97
CA SER A 380 24.54 5.47 2.89
C SER A 380 25.65 4.76 3.66
N GLY A 381 25.70 3.43 3.62
CA GLY A 381 26.60 2.58 4.42
C GLY A 381 27.44 1.60 3.60
N PRO A 382 28.26 0.80 4.30
CA PRO A 382 29.07 -0.25 3.68
C PRO A 382 28.21 -1.43 3.22
N ILE A 383 28.78 -2.30 2.39
CA ILE A 383 28.21 -3.63 2.13
C ILE A 383 28.27 -4.45 3.44
N PRO A 384 27.20 -5.15 3.85
CA PRO A 384 27.24 -6.05 4.99
C PRO A 384 28.38 -7.07 4.88
N THR A 385 29.08 -7.31 5.98
CA THR A 385 30.25 -8.19 6.00
C THR A 385 29.88 -9.66 6.13
N ASP A 386 28.73 -9.97 6.71
CA ASP A 386 28.25 -11.35 6.82
C ASP A 386 27.76 -11.85 5.45
N PHE A 387 28.06 -13.12 5.16
CA PHE A 387 27.78 -13.72 3.86
C PHE A 387 26.28 -13.69 3.52
N GLU A 388 25.40 -13.99 4.49
CA GLU A 388 23.96 -14.02 4.25
C GLU A 388 23.37 -12.65 3.92
N SER A 389 23.66 -11.61 4.69
CA SER A 389 23.14 -10.27 4.43
C SER A 389 23.76 -9.67 3.16
N LYS A 390 25.00 -10.02 2.83
CA LYS A 390 25.61 -9.67 1.54
C LYS A 390 24.84 -10.30 0.38
N GLU A 391 24.57 -11.61 0.43
CA GLU A 391 23.80 -12.29 -0.62
C GLU A 391 22.36 -11.78 -0.72
N ARG A 392 21.73 -11.45 0.41
CA ARG A 392 20.39 -10.87 0.43
C ARG A 392 20.36 -9.42 -0.06
N LEU A 393 21.41 -8.63 0.19
CA LEU A 393 21.58 -7.32 -0.43
C LEU A 393 21.74 -7.48 -1.94
N ASN A 394 22.58 -8.41 -2.39
CA ASN A 394 22.75 -8.71 -3.82
C ASN A 394 21.42 -9.09 -4.47
N SER A 395 20.67 -10.02 -3.86
CA SER A 395 19.32 -10.40 -4.33
C SER A 395 18.38 -9.19 -4.35
N THR A 396 18.34 -8.40 -3.27
CA THR A 396 17.49 -7.21 -3.19
C THR A 396 17.79 -6.23 -4.30
N LEU A 397 19.06 -6.06 -4.66
CA LEU A 397 19.46 -5.10 -5.68
C LEU A 397 19.39 -5.67 -7.12
N ASN A 398 19.48 -6.99 -7.32
CA ASN A 398 19.31 -7.66 -8.63
C ASN A 398 17.89 -7.52 -9.18
N ASP A 399 16.88 -7.52 -8.31
CA ASP A 399 15.46 -7.42 -8.70
C ASP A 399 14.98 -5.98 -8.86
N LEU A 400 15.82 -5.00 -8.53
CA LEU A 400 15.47 -3.59 -8.60
C LEU A 400 15.35 -3.10 -10.04
N ARG A 401 14.18 -2.55 -10.35
CA ARG A 401 13.96 -1.74 -11.54
C ARG A 401 14.19 -0.27 -11.21
N VAL A 402 15.44 0.08 -10.90
CA VAL A 402 15.83 1.46 -10.58
C VAL A 402 16.54 2.13 -11.72
N LEU A 403 16.33 3.44 -11.86
CA LEU A 403 17.10 4.23 -12.82
C LEU A 403 18.56 4.40 -12.39
N THR A 404 18.80 4.68 -11.10
CA THR A 404 20.15 4.91 -10.59
C THR A 404 20.30 4.53 -9.12
N VAL A 405 21.32 3.74 -8.80
CA VAL A 405 21.80 3.51 -7.43
C VAL A 405 22.90 4.53 -7.11
N MET A 406 22.64 5.33 -6.09
CA MET A 406 23.50 6.41 -5.62
C MET A 406 24.28 5.90 -4.40
N ILE A 407 25.57 5.63 -4.57
CA ILE A 407 26.43 5.11 -3.49
C ILE A 407 27.18 6.27 -2.86
N LYS A 408 27.07 6.42 -1.53
CA LYS A 408 27.83 7.44 -0.81
C LYS A 408 29.33 7.28 -1.10
N LYS A 409 29.98 8.37 -1.49
CA LYS A 409 31.36 8.40 -2.00
C LYS A 409 32.37 7.64 -1.14
N ASP A 410 32.16 7.63 0.18
CA ASP A 410 33.04 6.98 1.17
C ASP A 410 33.06 5.45 1.02
N TYR A 411 32.02 4.87 0.41
CA TYR A 411 31.87 3.42 0.22
C TYR A 411 31.97 2.99 -1.26
N TRP A 412 32.25 3.92 -2.19
CA TRP A 412 32.23 3.63 -3.64
C TRP A 412 33.12 2.44 -4.06
N GLU A 413 34.32 2.34 -3.47
CA GLU A 413 35.26 1.26 -3.78
C GLU A 413 34.80 -0.09 -3.21
N GLN A 414 34.12 -0.11 -2.07
CA GLN A 414 33.59 -1.36 -1.50
C GLN A 414 32.53 -2.00 -2.39
N TYR A 415 31.81 -1.19 -3.17
CA TYR A 415 30.80 -1.66 -4.13
C TYR A 415 31.37 -2.02 -5.50
N GLU A 416 32.69 -2.02 -5.72
CA GLU A 416 33.28 -2.26 -7.06
C GLU A 416 32.86 -3.60 -7.67
N SER A 417 33.06 -4.71 -6.96
CA SER A 417 32.69 -6.04 -7.45
C SER A 417 31.20 -6.13 -7.79
N TYR A 418 30.34 -5.51 -6.96
CA TYR A 418 28.91 -5.45 -7.20
C TYR A 418 28.57 -4.61 -8.43
N ARG A 419 29.12 -3.41 -8.57
CA ARG A 419 28.92 -2.57 -9.77
C ARG A 419 29.35 -3.30 -11.05
N ASN A 420 30.47 -4.03 -11.00
CA ASN A 420 31.00 -4.77 -12.13
C ASN A 420 30.11 -5.95 -12.55
N SER A 421 29.34 -6.56 -11.64
CA SER A 421 28.38 -7.62 -12.01
C SER A 421 27.19 -7.11 -12.82
N PHE A 422 26.97 -5.78 -12.85
CA PHE A 422 25.96 -5.10 -13.67
C PHE A 422 26.56 -4.36 -14.87
N ALA A 423 27.86 -4.53 -15.16
CA ALA A 423 28.52 -3.80 -16.23
C ALA A 423 27.88 -4.03 -17.61
N SER A 424 27.20 -5.17 -17.82
CA SER A 424 26.47 -5.50 -19.04
C SER A 424 24.96 -5.18 -18.98
N ASP A 425 24.46 -4.67 -17.85
CA ASP A 425 23.04 -4.34 -17.66
C ASP A 425 22.80 -2.83 -17.80
N ASP A 426 22.43 -2.40 -19.01
CA ASP A 426 22.17 -1.00 -19.33
C ASP A 426 20.96 -0.39 -18.57
N ARG A 427 20.18 -1.22 -17.85
CA ARG A 427 18.99 -0.77 -17.11
C ARG A 427 19.35 -0.09 -15.80
N ILE A 428 20.48 -0.42 -15.18
CA ILE A 428 20.86 0.07 -13.84
C ILE A 428 22.14 0.90 -13.94
N ARG A 429 22.10 2.11 -13.41
CA ARG A 429 23.27 3.01 -13.34
C ARG A 429 23.77 3.16 -11.91
N PHE A 430 25.07 3.29 -11.74
CA PHE A 430 25.70 3.57 -10.44
C PHE A 430 26.38 4.93 -10.47
N GLU A 431 26.15 5.74 -9.44
CA GLU A 431 26.76 7.08 -9.33
C GLU A 431 27.25 7.38 -7.91
N LYS A 432 28.32 8.18 -7.81
CA LYS A 432 28.82 8.68 -6.52
C LYS A 432 27.86 9.72 -5.95
N TRP A 433 27.59 9.59 -4.65
CA TRP A 433 26.73 10.49 -3.89
C TRP A 433 27.49 11.18 -2.76
N ASP A 434 27.18 12.46 -2.50
CA ASP A 434 27.81 13.25 -1.45
C ASP A 434 27.30 12.95 -0.02
N GLY A 435 26.29 12.08 0.09
CA GLY A 435 25.63 11.73 1.35
C GLY A 435 24.57 12.74 1.82
N LYS A 436 24.21 13.74 1.00
CA LYS A 436 23.29 14.82 1.39
C LYS A 436 22.30 15.24 0.30
N THR A 437 22.77 15.36 -0.94
CA THR A 437 22.00 15.94 -2.04
C THR A 437 21.26 14.85 -2.80
N LEU A 438 19.93 14.84 -2.72
CA LEU A 438 19.10 13.95 -3.52
C LEU A 438 18.91 14.53 -4.93
N LYS A 439 19.01 13.69 -5.96
CA LYS A 439 18.66 14.05 -7.34
C LYS A 439 17.18 14.42 -7.42
N PRO A 440 16.78 15.33 -8.32
CA PRO A 440 15.37 15.56 -8.60
C PRO A 440 14.77 14.31 -9.25
N ILE A 441 13.53 13.96 -8.86
CA ILE A 441 12.73 12.94 -9.53
C ILE A 441 12.53 13.32 -11.00
N GLN A 442 12.82 12.40 -11.92
CA GLN A 442 12.53 12.54 -13.34
C GLN A 442 11.04 12.41 -13.58
N LYS A 443 10.49 13.37 -14.33
CA LYS A 443 9.08 13.40 -14.70
C LYS A 443 8.90 12.87 -16.12
N LYS A 444 7.80 12.17 -16.36
CA LYS A 444 7.40 11.69 -17.68
C LYS A 444 7.01 12.88 -18.57
N LYS A 445 7.16 12.77 -19.88
CA LYS A 445 6.68 13.77 -20.84
C LYS A 445 5.39 13.27 -21.48
N TYR A 446 4.44 14.17 -21.73
CA TYR A 446 3.28 13.85 -22.56
C TYR A 446 3.70 13.76 -24.02
N ASP A 447 3.20 12.75 -24.73
CA ASP A 447 3.31 12.72 -26.19
C ASP A 447 2.33 13.74 -26.78
N MET A 448 2.88 14.82 -27.33
CA MET A 448 2.13 15.91 -27.98
C MET A 448 2.32 15.91 -29.49
N SER A 449 2.97 14.89 -30.07
CA SER A 449 3.34 14.85 -31.49
C SER A 449 2.14 14.96 -32.44
N GLY A 450 0.97 14.45 -32.04
CA GLY A 450 -0.28 14.53 -32.80
C GLY A 450 -1.12 15.78 -32.56
N VAL A 451 -0.73 16.68 -31.65
CA VAL A 451 -1.51 17.88 -31.30
C VAL A 451 -0.94 19.08 -32.03
N LYS A 452 -1.75 19.77 -32.83
CA LYS A 452 -1.32 20.95 -33.58
C LYS A 452 -2.12 22.18 -33.20
N PHE A 453 -1.51 23.34 -33.35
CA PHE A 453 -2.13 24.65 -33.14
C PHE A 453 -1.53 25.59 -34.20
N GLU A 454 -2.28 25.77 -35.29
CA GLU A 454 -1.75 26.33 -36.54
C GLU A 454 -2.42 27.66 -36.88
N ASP A 455 -1.70 28.50 -37.61
CA ASP A 455 -2.17 29.80 -38.06
C ASP A 455 -3.48 29.68 -38.84
N LYS A 456 -4.38 30.66 -38.64
CA LYS A 456 -5.69 30.68 -39.30
C LYS A 456 -5.95 32.06 -39.89
N THR A 457 -6.40 32.09 -41.14
CA THR A 457 -6.87 33.31 -41.80
C THR A 457 -8.35 33.16 -42.13
N VAL A 458 -9.15 34.17 -41.80
CA VAL A 458 -10.59 34.24 -42.09
C VAL A 458 -10.95 35.62 -42.61
N ASN A 459 -12.05 35.70 -43.35
CA ASN A 459 -12.63 36.99 -43.73
C ASN A 459 -13.58 37.47 -42.62
N TYR A 460 -13.67 38.79 -42.44
CA TYR A 460 -14.54 39.41 -41.45
C TYR A 460 -16.02 39.16 -41.78
N ASP A 461 -16.73 38.51 -40.86
CA ASP A 461 -18.14 38.12 -41.01
C ASP A 461 -18.99 38.60 -39.81
N GLY A 462 -18.43 39.47 -38.96
CA GLY A 462 -19.06 39.94 -37.73
C GLY A 462 -19.15 38.91 -36.59
N LYS A 463 -18.59 37.70 -36.76
CA LYS A 463 -18.60 36.64 -35.73
C LYS A 463 -17.24 36.54 -35.04
N ALA A 464 -17.24 35.94 -33.84
CA ALA A 464 -16.01 35.70 -33.09
C ALA A 464 -15.26 34.49 -33.65
N HIS A 465 -13.98 34.66 -33.96
CA HIS A 465 -13.08 33.63 -34.48
C HIS A 465 -11.98 33.28 -33.48
N SER A 466 -11.66 31.99 -33.38
CA SER A 466 -10.52 31.47 -32.61
C SER A 466 -9.78 30.40 -33.39
N ILE A 467 -8.58 30.06 -32.90
CA ILE A 467 -7.84 28.88 -33.30
C ILE A 467 -8.07 27.82 -32.23
N GLU A 468 -8.43 26.62 -32.65
CA GLU A 468 -8.54 25.45 -31.79
C GLU A 468 -7.39 24.50 -32.10
N ILE A 469 -7.06 23.62 -31.16
CA ILE A 469 -6.07 22.57 -31.46
C ILE A 469 -6.69 21.53 -32.38
N SER A 470 -5.89 20.94 -33.25
CA SER A 470 -6.26 19.71 -33.94
C SER A 470 -5.51 18.51 -33.33
N GLY A 471 -6.07 17.32 -33.49
CA GLY A 471 -5.56 16.09 -32.87
C GLY A 471 -6.16 15.78 -31.49
N LYS A 472 -5.81 14.61 -30.95
CA LYS A 472 -6.34 14.11 -29.67
C LYS A 472 -5.38 14.50 -28.53
N LEU A 473 -5.90 15.23 -27.53
CA LEU A 473 -5.14 15.48 -26.31
C LEU A 473 -4.90 14.18 -25.51
N PRO A 474 -3.73 14.02 -24.90
CA PRO A 474 -3.50 12.93 -23.95
C PRO A 474 -4.49 12.96 -22.78
N LYS A 475 -4.82 11.78 -22.24
CA LYS A 475 -5.70 11.66 -21.07
C LYS A 475 -5.13 12.48 -19.91
N GLY A 476 -5.98 13.24 -19.20
CA GLY A 476 -5.58 14.07 -18.06
C GLY A 476 -5.00 15.45 -18.41
N VAL A 477 -4.89 15.78 -19.70
CA VAL A 477 -4.43 17.10 -20.19
C VAL A 477 -5.64 17.96 -20.59
N GLU A 478 -5.71 19.17 -20.02
CA GLU A 478 -6.73 20.17 -20.36
C GLU A 478 -6.10 21.35 -21.11
N ALA A 479 -6.70 21.79 -22.22
CA ALA A 479 -6.24 22.94 -23.01
C ALA A 479 -7.03 24.22 -22.69
N TYR A 480 -6.31 25.35 -22.65
CA TYR A 480 -6.81 26.67 -22.30
C TYR A 480 -6.39 27.69 -23.36
N TYR A 481 -7.39 28.24 -24.06
CA TYR A 481 -7.20 29.09 -25.23
C TYR A 481 -7.22 30.58 -24.90
N THR A 482 -6.60 31.35 -25.80
CA THR A 482 -6.81 32.78 -25.91
C THR A 482 -8.24 33.06 -26.37
N LYS A 483 -8.85 34.14 -25.86
CA LYS A 483 -10.23 34.51 -26.20
C LYS A 483 -10.35 34.74 -27.72
N ALA A 484 -11.49 34.31 -28.29
CA ALA A 484 -11.84 34.60 -29.67
C ALA A 484 -11.85 36.11 -29.97
N GLN A 485 -11.57 36.45 -31.22
CA GLN A 485 -11.46 37.82 -31.74
C GLN A 485 -12.52 38.03 -32.82
N THR A 486 -13.12 39.22 -32.87
CA THR A 486 -14.19 39.53 -33.82
C THR A 486 -13.74 40.55 -34.85
N GLU A 487 -12.93 41.53 -34.45
CA GLU A 487 -12.53 42.64 -35.31
C GLU A 487 -11.45 42.26 -36.32
N VAL A 488 -11.43 42.95 -37.46
CA VAL A 488 -10.33 42.87 -38.44
C VAL A 488 -8.99 43.13 -37.74
N GLY A 489 -8.00 42.27 -37.98
CA GLY A 489 -6.70 42.39 -37.36
C GLY A 489 -5.89 41.11 -37.37
N ARG A 490 -4.64 41.24 -36.90
CA ARG A 490 -3.70 40.14 -36.69
C ARG A 490 -3.52 39.93 -35.20
N TYR A 491 -3.80 38.73 -34.72
CA TYR A 491 -3.86 38.40 -33.30
C TYR A 491 -2.94 37.23 -32.97
N ASP A 492 -2.12 37.42 -31.93
CA ASP A 492 -1.36 36.33 -31.30
C ASP A 492 -2.30 35.46 -30.46
N MET A 493 -2.53 34.25 -30.94
CA MET A 493 -3.31 33.24 -30.25
C MET A 493 -2.38 32.28 -29.53
N TRP A 494 -2.76 31.88 -28.33
CA TRP A 494 -2.03 30.93 -27.51
C TRP A 494 -2.98 29.87 -26.99
N VAL A 495 -2.49 28.64 -26.91
CA VAL A 495 -3.08 27.56 -26.12
C VAL A 495 -2.09 27.12 -25.05
N SER A 496 -2.55 26.99 -23.81
CA SER A 496 -1.76 26.51 -22.68
C SER A 496 -2.40 25.27 -22.07
N PHE A 497 -1.61 24.38 -21.50
CA PHE A 497 -2.10 23.11 -21.00
C PHE A 497 -2.00 23.04 -19.48
N LYS A 498 -3.01 22.44 -18.86
CA LYS A 498 -2.98 22.04 -17.45
C LYS A 498 -2.88 20.52 -17.40
N VAL A 499 -1.94 20.04 -16.61
CA VAL A 499 -1.70 18.62 -16.36
C VAL A 499 -2.09 18.34 -14.92
N ASN A 500 -2.90 17.31 -14.69
CA ASN A 500 -3.42 16.99 -13.36
C ASN A 500 -2.55 15.94 -12.62
N GLU A 501 -1.40 15.55 -13.17
CA GLU A 501 -0.57 14.46 -12.66
C GLU A 501 0.81 14.98 -12.24
N GLU A 502 1.20 14.72 -10.98
CA GLU A 502 2.50 15.15 -10.43
C GLU A 502 3.70 14.47 -11.12
N GLU A 503 3.45 13.34 -11.80
CA GLU A 503 4.44 12.53 -12.49
C GLU A 503 4.93 13.10 -13.81
N TYR A 504 4.19 14.04 -14.40
CA TYR A 504 4.49 14.55 -15.74
C TYR A 504 5.07 15.97 -15.70
N GLU A 505 5.93 16.26 -16.67
CA GLU A 505 6.41 17.61 -16.94
C GLU A 505 5.26 18.52 -17.39
N SER A 506 5.41 19.83 -17.17
CA SER A 506 4.49 20.81 -17.76
C SER A 506 4.65 20.83 -19.27
N ILE A 507 3.54 20.78 -20.00
CA ILE A 507 3.54 20.94 -21.46
C ILE A 507 3.72 22.42 -21.80
N GLU A 508 4.63 22.71 -22.73
CA GLU A 508 4.87 24.08 -23.19
C GLU A 508 3.64 24.64 -23.93
N PRO A 509 3.28 25.92 -23.72
CA PRO A 509 2.20 26.55 -24.49
C PRO A 509 2.52 26.62 -25.99
N MET A 510 1.51 26.43 -26.83
CA MET A 510 1.64 26.60 -28.28
C MET A 510 1.12 27.98 -28.71
N HIS A 511 1.68 28.48 -29.81
CA HIS A 511 1.39 29.79 -30.39
C HIS A 511 0.96 29.63 -31.84
N ALA A 512 0.00 30.44 -32.26
CA ALA A 512 -0.45 30.58 -33.64
C ALA A 512 -0.97 31.99 -33.87
N VAL A 513 -1.10 32.39 -35.12
CA VAL A 513 -1.58 33.70 -35.53
C VAL A 513 -2.96 33.57 -36.18
N LEU A 514 -3.93 34.32 -35.64
CA LEU A 514 -5.24 34.51 -36.27
C LEU A 514 -5.23 35.82 -37.05
N VAL A 515 -5.54 35.76 -38.34
CA VAL A 515 -5.72 36.94 -39.20
C VAL A 515 -7.19 37.02 -39.61
N ILE A 516 -7.87 38.09 -39.20
CA ILE A 516 -9.21 38.45 -39.66
C ILE A 516 -9.04 39.55 -40.70
N ARG A 517 -9.29 39.24 -41.98
CA ARG A 517 -9.15 40.18 -43.10
C ARG A 517 -10.44 40.96 -43.34
N PRO A 518 -10.37 42.23 -43.74
CA PRO A 518 -11.56 42.94 -44.23
C PRO A 518 -12.07 42.25 -45.50
N VAL A 519 -13.39 42.17 -45.67
CA VAL A 519 -13.98 41.69 -46.93
C VAL A 519 -13.77 42.79 -47.98
N SER A 520 -12.99 42.53 -49.03
CA SER A 520 -12.99 43.40 -50.20
C SER A 520 -14.31 43.22 -50.93
N THR A 521 -15.03 44.30 -51.15
CA THR A 521 -16.17 44.34 -52.07
C THR A 521 -15.65 44.17 -53.50
N ASP A 522 -15.44 42.93 -53.91
CA ASP A 522 -15.74 42.47 -55.26
C ASP A 522 -16.04 40.96 -55.23
N GLN A 523 -17.10 40.62 -55.96
CA GLN A 523 -17.91 39.40 -56.02
C GLN A 523 -17.09 38.08 -56.17
N THR A 524 -17.53 36.86 -55.84
CA THR A 524 -18.84 36.19 -55.84
C THR A 524 -18.81 34.96 -54.89
N GLN A 525 -19.98 34.60 -54.36
CA GLN A 525 -20.23 33.32 -53.67
C GLN A 525 -20.02 32.13 -54.61
N THR A 526 -19.23 31.15 -54.18
CA THR A 526 -19.49 29.73 -54.49
C THR A 526 -19.39 28.92 -53.20
N SER A 527 -20.52 28.33 -52.84
CA SER A 527 -20.66 27.39 -51.74
C SER A 527 -20.03 26.06 -52.12
N THR A 528 -19.07 25.60 -51.31
CA THR A 528 -18.68 24.18 -51.29
C THR A 528 -18.67 23.72 -49.84
N SER A 529 -19.61 22.83 -49.53
CA SER A 529 -19.70 22.10 -48.27
C SER A 529 -18.54 21.12 -48.13
N VAL A 530 -17.81 21.15 -47.02
CA VAL A 530 -17.07 19.98 -46.50
C VAL A 530 -17.01 20.03 -44.97
N GLY A 531 -17.44 18.93 -44.34
CA GLY A 531 -16.80 18.41 -43.13
C GLY A 531 -17.36 18.85 -41.79
N SER A 532 -18.33 18.08 -41.29
CA SER A 532 -18.61 17.95 -39.86
C SER A 532 -17.36 17.52 -39.09
N ALA A 533 -17.01 18.27 -38.03
CA ALA A 533 -16.13 17.78 -36.97
C ALA A 533 -16.93 17.70 -35.67
N THR A 534 -17.09 16.47 -35.22
CA THR A 534 -17.80 16.07 -34.01
C THR A 534 -17.21 16.76 -32.78
N THR A 535 -18.00 17.60 -32.10
CA THR A 535 -17.66 18.12 -30.77
C THR A 535 -17.72 17.00 -29.74
N VAL A 536 -16.58 16.68 -29.11
CA VAL A 536 -16.56 15.98 -27.82
C VAL A 536 -16.68 17.03 -26.71
N ALA A 537 -17.61 16.80 -25.79
CA ALA A 537 -17.94 17.67 -24.68
C ALA A 537 -16.74 17.98 -23.77
N GLY A 538 -16.20 19.20 -23.87
CA GLY A 538 -15.34 19.82 -22.88
C GLY A 538 -16.05 21.04 -22.29
N LYS A 539 -16.21 21.09 -20.97
CA LYS A 539 -16.91 22.17 -20.26
C LYS A 539 -16.21 23.51 -20.52
N LYS A 540 -16.86 24.42 -21.26
CA LYS A 540 -16.40 25.80 -21.45
C LYS A 540 -16.47 26.55 -20.12
N VAL A 541 -15.34 27.03 -19.60
CA VAL A 541 -15.29 27.98 -18.49
C VAL A 541 -14.56 29.24 -18.95
N ASN A 542 -15.27 30.36 -19.03
CA ASN A 542 -14.69 31.67 -19.34
C ASN A 542 -13.98 32.22 -18.10
N ILE A 543 -12.64 32.35 -18.14
CA ILE A 543 -11.86 32.89 -17.01
C ILE A 543 -11.14 34.16 -17.41
N THR A 544 -11.45 35.26 -16.71
CA THR A 544 -10.73 36.53 -16.84
C THR A 544 -9.48 36.54 -15.94
N ARG A 545 -8.28 36.53 -16.54
CA ARG A 545 -7.01 36.67 -15.79
C ARG A 545 -7.02 37.97 -14.96
N PRO A 546 -6.47 37.96 -13.73
CA PRO A 546 -6.42 39.17 -12.93
C PRO A 546 -5.47 40.21 -13.57
N ALA A 547 -5.85 41.49 -13.48
CA ALA A 547 -5.05 42.59 -14.02
C ALA A 547 -3.66 42.69 -13.37
N ALA A 548 -2.64 42.95 -14.18
CA ALA A 548 -1.26 43.06 -13.70
C ALA A 548 -1.09 44.18 -12.66
N VAL A 549 -0.22 43.95 -11.68
CA VAL A 549 0.09 44.93 -10.62
C VAL A 549 1.37 45.69 -10.93
N LYS A 550 1.34 47.01 -10.69
CA LYS A 550 2.52 47.87 -10.80
C LYS A 550 3.40 47.76 -9.54
N LEU A 551 4.64 47.30 -9.71
CA LEU A 551 5.69 47.32 -8.68
C LEU A 551 6.11 48.77 -8.41
N ALA A 552 5.69 49.32 -7.28
CA ALA A 552 5.92 50.72 -6.94
C ALA A 552 7.39 50.96 -6.54
N GLY A 553 7.97 50.11 -5.69
CA GLY A 553 9.35 50.32 -5.25
C GLY A 553 9.97 49.14 -4.52
N VAL A 554 11.31 49.12 -4.51
CA VAL A 554 12.14 48.20 -3.73
C VAL A 554 13.20 49.04 -3.02
N LYS A 555 13.17 49.08 -1.69
CA LYS A 555 14.04 49.93 -0.84
C LYS A 555 14.85 49.09 0.14
N ASN A 556 16.10 49.46 0.40
CA ASN A 556 16.92 48.83 1.44
C ASN A 556 16.36 49.15 2.83
N LEU A 557 16.43 48.17 3.74
CA LEU A 557 16.19 48.34 5.17
C LEU A 557 17.42 47.87 5.97
N LYS A 558 17.54 48.29 7.23
CA LYS A 558 18.58 47.78 8.15
C LYS A 558 18.50 46.25 8.29
N GLY A 559 19.66 45.59 8.37
CA GLY A 559 19.76 44.16 8.70
C GLY A 559 19.51 43.19 7.55
N LYS A 560 20.14 43.39 6.37
CA LYS A 560 20.05 42.50 5.18
C LYS A 560 18.60 42.27 4.72
N LYS A 561 17.81 43.34 4.67
CA LYS A 561 16.37 43.34 4.35
C LYS A 561 16.04 44.32 3.23
N ILE A 562 15.02 44.02 2.44
CA ILE A 562 14.46 44.98 1.46
C ILE A 562 12.94 45.06 1.60
N LYS A 563 12.40 46.28 1.58
CA LYS A 563 10.96 46.54 1.51
C LYS A 563 10.53 46.58 0.05
N VAL A 564 9.57 45.75 -0.31
CA VAL A 564 8.94 45.70 -1.64
C VAL A 564 7.54 46.30 -1.51
N SER A 565 7.17 47.25 -2.36
CA SER A 565 5.87 47.96 -2.31
C SER A 565 5.22 48.03 -3.68
N TRP A 566 3.89 47.98 -3.76
CA TRP A 566 3.11 47.91 -5.00
C TRP A 566 1.77 48.65 -4.90
N LYS A 567 1.14 48.95 -6.05
CA LYS A 567 -0.19 49.55 -6.10
C LYS A 567 -1.26 48.54 -5.66
N LYS A 568 -2.19 48.98 -4.81
CA LYS A 568 -3.33 48.16 -4.32
C LYS A 568 -4.21 47.71 -5.50
N ASN A 569 -4.72 46.49 -5.42
CA ASN A 569 -5.71 45.94 -6.36
C ASN A 569 -6.75 45.18 -5.53
N THR A 570 -7.96 45.71 -5.45
CA THR A 570 -9.06 45.13 -4.64
C THR A 570 -9.78 43.99 -5.35
N LYS A 571 -9.61 43.86 -6.67
CA LYS A 571 -10.30 42.87 -7.51
C LYS A 571 -9.57 41.53 -7.58
N VAL A 572 -8.63 41.24 -6.67
CA VAL A 572 -7.81 40.00 -6.67
C VAL A 572 -7.78 39.37 -5.28
N ASN A 573 -7.38 38.09 -5.17
CA ASN A 573 -7.25 37.42 -3.87
C ASN A 573 -5.92 37.75 -3.17
N GLY A 574 -4.84 37.97 -3.93
CA GLY A 574 -3.55 38.31 -3.33
C GLY A 574 -2.44 38.56 -4.35
N TYR A 575 -1.18 38.50 -3.89
CA TYR A 575 0.01 38.77 -4.68
C TYR A 575 1.06 37.68 -4.55
N GLN A 576 1.91 37.54 -5.56
CA GLN A 576 3.11 36.73 -5.50
C GLN A 576 4.32 37.57 -5.90
N ILE A 577 5.37 37.52 -5.09
CA ILE A 577 6.64 38.21 -5.32
C ILE A 577 7.70 37.17 -5.61
N GLN A 578 8.50 37.42 -6.64
CA GLN A 578 9.70 36.67 -6.93
C GLN A 578 10.93 37.52 -6.75
N TYR A 579 11.98 36.92 -6.18
CA TYR A 579 13.29 37.53 -6.13
C TYR A 579 14.42 36.51 -6.31
N THR A 580 15.50 36.94 -6.96
CA THR A 580 16.70 36.13 -7.24
C THR A 580 17.91 37.03 -7.48
N THR A 581 19.12 36.47 -7.46
CA THR A 581 20.34 37.14 -7.91
C THR A 581 20.58 37.00 -9.44
N ASN A 582 19.76 36.21 -10.14
CA ASN A 582 19.85 36.03 -11.60
C ASN A 582 18.85 36.95 -12.33
N LYS A 583 19.32 37.92 -13.13
CA LYS A 583 18.49 38.91 -13.85
C LYS A 583 17.40 38.28 -14.72
N LYS A 584 17.68 37.11 -15.32
CA LYS A 584 16.77 36.41 -16.23
C LYS A 584 15.76 35.51 -15.50
N PHE A 585 15.81 35.44 -14.16
CA PHE A 585 14.96 34.54 -13.35
C PHE A 585 15.04 33.07 -13.80
N LYS A 586 16.23 32.59 -14.18
CA LYS A 586 16.45 31.18 -14.58
C LYS A 586 16.85 30.25 -13.42
N SER A 587 17.40 30.78 -12.33
CA SER A 587 17.87 29.98 -11.19
C SER A 587 17.82 30.77 -9.86
N GLY A 588 17.83 30.07 -8.72
CA GLY A 588 17.86 30.67 -7.39
C GLY A 588 16.64 31.54 -7.05
N ILE A 589 15.48 31.22 -7.61
CA ILE A 589 14.24 32.00 -7.46
C ILE A 589 13.60 31.70 -6.12
N LYS A 590 13.27 32.75 -5.38
CA LYS A 590 12.49 32.65 -4.14
C LYS A 590 11.12 33.29 -4.35
N ASN A 591 10.07 32.60 -3.91
CA ASN A 591 8.68 33.04 -4.01
C ASN A 591 8.16 33.49 -2.64
N VAL A 592 7.38 34.57 -2.60
CA VAL A 592 6.65 35.02 -1.42
C VAL A 592 5.20 35.29 -1.79
N THR A 593 4.28 34.61 -1.14
CA THR A 593 2.84 34.75 -1.37
C THR A 593 2.23 35.68 -0.32
N ILE A 594 1.47 36.66 -0.77
CA ILE A 594 0.74 37.62 0.06
C ILE A 594 -0.75 37.30 -0.07
N LYS A 595 -1.32 36.73 1.00
CA LYS A 595 -2.70 36.20 1.01
C LYS A 595 -3.79 37.27 1.13
N LYS A 596 -3.44 38.53 1.45
CA LYS A 596 -4.38 39.64 1.65
C LYS A 596 -4.21 40.66 0.52
N ASN A 597 -5.28 40.93 -0.23
CA ASN A 597 -5.30 41.91 -1.33
C ASN A 597 -5.18 43.37 -0.85
N LYS A 598 -5.44 43.64 0.43
CA LYS A 598 -5.25 44.96 1.05
C LYS A 598 -3.78 45.28 1.32
N THR A 599 -2.90 44.27 1.36
CA THR A 599 -1.46 44.47 1.62
C THR A 599 -0.77 45.07 0.41
N THR A 600 -0.07 46.20 0.60
CA THR A 600 0.63 46.95 -0.46
C THR A 600 2.15 46.93 -0.32
N SER A 601 2.69 46.27 0.72
CA SER A 601 4.13 46.08 0.89
C SER A 601 4.48 44.84 1.71
N THR A 602 5.70 44.34 1.55
CA THR A 602 6.28 43.30 2.41
C THR A 602 7.79 43.51 2.59
N VAL A 603 8.38 42.85 3.58
CA VAL A 603 9.82 42.88 3.85
C VAL A 603 10.43 41.51 3.57
N LEU A 604 11.35 41.47 2.60
CA LEU A 604 12.17 40.28 2.34
C LEU A 604 13.38 40.32 3.28
N LYS A 605 13.61 39.23 4.02
CA LYS A 605 14.62 39.12 5.09
C LYS A 605 15.71 38.09 4.73
N LYS A 606 16.78 38.05 5.54
CA LYS A 606 17.90 37.09 5.43
C LYS A 606 18.59 37.09 4.05
N LEU A 607 18.81 38.27 3.46
CA LEU A 607 19.46 38.41 2.16
C LEU A 607 20.99 38.44 2.28
N LYS A 608 21.72 38.12 1.20
CA LYS A 608 23.20 38.14 1.21
C LYS A 608 23.73 39.57 1.05
N LYS A 609 24.70 39.99 1.88
CA LYS A 609 25.36 41.31 1.78
C LYS A 609 26.04 41.47 0.43
N LYS A 610 26.12 42.71 -0.08
CA LYS A 610 26.76 43.09 -1.35
C LYS A 610 26.20 42.40 -2.62
N LYS A 611 25.18 41.55 -2.53
CA LYS A 611 24.52 40.93 -3.69
C LYS A 611 23.41 41.83 -4.24
N THR A 612 23.21 41.75 -5.56
CA THR A 612 22.11 42.41 -6.28
C THR A 612 20.95 41.45 -6.42
N TYR A 613 19.77 41.87 -6.00
CA TYR A 613 18.53 41.12 -6.18
C TYR A 613 17.64 41.78 -7.22
N TYR A 614 17.04 40.96 -8.06
CA TYR A 614 16.02 41.31 -9.04
C TYR A 614 14.68 40.87 -8.48
N VAL A 615 13.70 41.78 -8.46
CA VAL A 615 12.40 41.57 -7.84
C VAL A 615 11.29 41.87 -8.84
N ARG A 616 10.28 40.99 -8.90
CA ARG A 616 9.05 41.18 -9.67
C ARG A 616 7.83 40.72 -8.87
N ILE A 617 6.66 41.24 -9.18
CA ILE A 617 5.40 40.92 -8.50
C ILE A 617 4.28 40.67 -9.51
N ARG A 618 3.33 39.80 -9.17
CA ARG A 618 2.09 39.59 -9.92
C ARG A 618 0.90 39.42 -8.98
N THR A 619 -0.31 39.65 -9.46
CA THR A 619 -1.55 39.36 -8.70
C THR A 619 -1.99 37.92 -8.92
N TYR A 620 -2.80 37.39 -8.01
CA TYR A 620 -3.51 36.14 -8.24
C TYR A 620 -4.99 36.20 -7.84
N LYS A 621 -5.80 35.39 -8.52
CA LYS A 621 -7.18 35.04 -8.15
C LYS A 621 -7.29 33.55 -7.88
N LYS A 622 -8.19 33.14 -7.00
CA LYS A 622 -8.54 31.74 -6.76
C LYS A 622 -9.95 31.44 -7.26
N ASP A 623 -10.11 30.30 -7.89
CA ASP A 623 -11.40 29.67 -8.19
C ASP A 623 -11.30 28.20 -7.76
N GLY A 624 -12.02 27.83 -6.69
CA GLY A 624 -11.82 26.57 -5.97
C GLY A 624 -10.35 26.34 -5.54
N LYS A 625 -9.79 25.18 -5.91
CA LYS A 625 -8.37 24.82 -5.66
C LYS A 625 -7.39 25.47 -6.64
N THR A 626 -7.86 26.07 -7.74
CA THR A 626 -7.00 26.60 -8.82
C THR A 626 -6.62 28.05 -8.56
N THR A 627 -5.36 28.42 -8.83
CA THR A 627 -4.85 29.80 -8.66
C THR A 627 -4.39 30.39 -9.99
N TYR A 628 -5.00 31.49 -10.41
CA TYR A 628 -4.72 32.21 -11.66
C TYR A 628 -3.85 33.42 -11.41
N TYR A 629 -2.77 33.58 -12.18
CA TYR A 629 -1.82 34.67 -12.00
C TYR A 629 -1.82 35.66 -13.17
N SER A 630 -1.57 36.93 -12.88
CA SER A 630 -1.34 37.97 -13.91
C SER A 630 0.04 37.86 -14.55
N LYS A 631 0.29 38.66 -15.60
CA LYS A 631 1.66 38.96 -16.05
C LYS A 631 2.50 39.51 -14.89
N TRP A 632 3.79 39.22 -14.91
CA TRP A 632 4.76 39.80 -13.98
C TRP A 632 4.91 41.31 -14.23
N SER A 633 5.10 42.07 -13.17
CA SER A 633 5.51 43.46 -13.25
C SER A 633 6.88 43.58 -13.91
N ASN A 634 7.21 44.79 -14.39
CA ASN A 634 8.58 45.16 -14.69
C ASN A 634 9.49 44.85 -13.48
N VAL A 635 10.69 44.36 -13.79
CA VAL A 635 11.67 43.94 -12.78
C VAL A 635 12.35 45.17 -12.18
N LYS A 636 12.41 45.25 -10.85
CA LYS A 636 13.28 46.22 -10.15
C LYS A 636 14.50 45.51 -9.59
N LYS A 637 15.68 46.12 -9.77
CA LYS A 637 16.95 45.64 -9.20
C LYS A 637 17.35 46.48 -7.99
N LEU A 638 17.94 45.84 -6.98
CA LEU A 638 18.47 46.53 -5.80
C LEU A 638 19.69 45.77 -5.23
N LYS A 639 20.78 46.48 -4.97
CA LYS A 639 21.97 45.96 -4.28
C LYS A 639 21.80 46.10 -2.76
N ILE A 640 22.08 45.03 -2.01
CA ILE A 640 22.01 45.04 -0.54
C ILE A 640 23.17 45.87 0.03
N LYS A 641 22.84 46.95 0.75
CA LYS A 641 23.81 47.81 1.44
C LYS A 641 24.47 47.06 2.63
N LYS A 642 25.64 47.54 3.07
CA LYS A 642 26.48 46.90 4.12
C LYS A 642 25.73 46.66 5.43
#